data_AF-A0A3D1ZVA3-F1
#
_entry.id   AF-A0A3D1ZVA3-F1
#
_cell.length_a   1.000
_cell.length_b   1.000
_cell.length_c   1.000
_cell.angle_alpha   90.00
_cell.angle_beta   90.00
_cell.angle_gamma   90.00
#
_symmetry.space_group_name_H-M   'P 1'
#
loop_
_entity.id
_entity.type
_entity.pdbx_description
1 polymer ?
#
loop_
_entity_poly.entity_id
_entity_poly.type
_entity_poly.pdbx_seq_one_letter_code
_entity_poly.pdbx_strand_id
1 'polypeptide(L)'
;MYILRKTNTFNILLSCGLRVWLVIALAMSPLLAIAETSKFRAQAPANTIFYVDGPLEQMYDIWQHNLEPSSVVLKRWLRVYQYNGSATAQETADFADLLSESLIQQLLQRKYGQLHGLQSGGSFALYFDDLLPVLKLDLPQPQVLMSAIEAAAKQAQLTGLQRTINGTSIKLWRIYQPSQANFDAVYLAAVLDNNVLNIAMVTESMSDLQVGSLLGISNAQSERGLTAELVELAGILGNDEGPKKGVFGRWDWVEMTRILLNRGVSNEPAAIRKRSHLRAMGLRFATDVSAVCEKEILQLVGKTPYAIFGINSVDSDTDNINKIKLLFEVADQQLATNLMTANGVLQSMHAVAEPPLLNLSLGMNVAAIPELMGALKSYLKEVQFACPELEQGRLALRQQLQLNTWLMYSALSDGLQGINAGIYDLKLGSHAHNTDVLDGYLSIYLDNFSKFTSLAQLLSISSLKALPEKGQVVMLEGVDMPADQAVYMTRNEQELRIYTGQQSSAWAQAPHPPEHDQAGIFGFAWNLGDFSSRWWQETWLEGQGEATMPCLLTDVLALHINNSALQAEVVSIFTPQGLELQVEYQEPHRASTVIKPLRKGHYQVARLNSDCQWGQSTTMSFTSNITGVTHTKADSSGCVTAKGTFQLAQVGHEMRFTQRYSQANSCSGTEGEHEKQWSCYLLHEFKNTHICAEPGPDGIAIYRFRALN
;
A
#
# COMPACT_ATOMS: atom_id res chain seq x y z
N MET A 1 15.93 -0.28 -16.00
CA MET A 1 16.51 0.27 -14.75
C MET A 1 17.94 0.81 -14.88
N TYR A 2 18.87 0.14 -15.58
CA TYR A 2 20.25 0.63 -15.74
C TYR A 2 20.38 1.98 -16.50
N ILE A 3 19.38 2.33 -17.32
CA ILE A 3 19.36 3.55 -18.16
C ILE A 3 18.85 4.80 -17.41
N LEU A 4 18.16 4.64 -16.26
CA LEU A 4 17.50 5.75 -15.55
C LEU A 4 18.39 6.48 -14.50
N ARG A 5 19.66 6.11 -14.36
CA ARG A 5 20.48 6.45 -13.18
C ARG A 5 21.27 7.77 -13.24
N LYS A 6 21.11 8.64 -14.27
CA LYS A 6 22.10 9.71 -14.57
C LYS A 6 21.66 11.18 -14.58
N THR A 7 20.48 11.59 -14.10
CA THR A 7 20.10 13.03 -14.12
C THR A 7 19.39 13.53 -12.86
N ASN A 8 19.94 14.55 -12.18
CA ASN A 8 19.33 15.24 -11.03
C ASN A 8 18.00 15.94 -11.36
N THR A 9 17.80 16.35 -12.61
CA THR A 9 16.55 17.00 -13.08
C THR A 9 15.37 16.01 -13.15
N PHE A 10 15.67 14.72 -13.36
CA PHE A 10 14.68 13.63 -13.38
C PHE A 10 14.06 13.41 -12.00
N ASN A 11 14.86 13.50 -10.93
CA ASN A 11 14.36 13.42 -9.56
C ASN A 11 13.37 14.56 -9.24
N ILE A 12 13.58 15.78 -9.76
CA ILE A 12 12.72 16.94 -9.45
C ILE A 12 11.38 16.87 -10.19
N LEU A 13 11.38 16.52 -11.49
CA LEU A 13 10.16 16.42 -12.31
C LEU A 13 9.29 15.20 -11.93
N LEU A 14 9.90 14.02 -11.67
CA LEU A 14 9.16 12.93 -11.02
C LEU A 14 8.67 13.39 -9.64
N SER A 15 9.47 14.13 -8.88
CA SER A 15 9.04 14.52 -7.54
C SER A 15 7.97 15.60 -7.44
N CYS A 16 7.58 16.30 -8.51
CA CYS A 16 6.49 17.28 -8.43
C CYS A 16 5.23 16.76 -9.13
N GLY A 17 5.36 16.29 -10.37
CA GLY A 17 4.24 15.71 -11.12
C GLY A 17 3.87 14.32 -10.60
N LEU A 18 4.85 13.41 -10.51
CA LEU A 18 4.63 12.07 -9.95
C LEU A 18 4.33 12.11 -8.45
N ARG A 19 4.50 13.20 -7.69
CA ARG A 19 4.06 13.29 -6.28
C ARG A 19 2.58 13.61 -6.13
N VAL A 20 2.05 14.55 -6.90
CA VAL A 20 0.59 14.76 -6.99
C VAL A 20 -0.06 13.45 -7.43
N TRP A 21 0.55 12.76 -8.41
CA TRP A 21 0.04 11.48 -8.89
C TRP A 21 0.41 10.27 -8.03
N LEU A 22 1.52 10.24 -7.28
CA LEU A 22 1.80 9.19 -6.27
C LEU A 22 0.83 9.34 -5.11
N VAL A 23 0.48 10.56 -4.71
CA VAL A 23 -0.56 10.77 -3.68
C VAL A 23 -1.91 10.33 -4.21
N ILE A 24 -2.22 10.59 -5.47
CA ILE A 24 -3.45 10.09 -6.11
C ILE A 24 -3.41 8.57 -6.36
N ALA A 25 -2.27 7.97 -6.70
CA ALA A 25 -2.11 6.58 -7.13
C ALA A 25 -1.69 5.59 -6.02
N LEU A 26 -0.90 6.01 -5.01
CA LEU A 26 -0.65 5.23 -3.79
C LEU A 26 -1.83 5.25 -2.84
N ALA A 27 -2.76 6.20 -3.01
CA ALA A 27 -4.04 6.23 -2.30
C ALA A 27 -5.14 5.45 -3.04
N MET A 28 -4.83 4.50 -3.93
CA MET A 28 -5.82 3.74 -4.72
C MET A 28 -5.78 2.22 -4.42
N SER A 29 -6.34 1.79 -3.28
CA SER A 29 -6.81 0.43 -2.95
C SER A 29 -8.36 0.36 -2.71
N PRO A 30 -9.18 0.05 -3.75
CA PRO A 30 -10.67 0.22 -3.84
C PRO A 30 -11.65 -0.57 -2.96
N LEU A 31 -12.92 -0.09 -2.84
CA LEU A 31 -14.18 -0.76 -2.34
C LEU A 31 -15.54 -0.10 -2.73
N LEU A 32 -16.50 -0.79 -3.39
CA LEU A 32 -17.98 -0.54 -3.63
C LEU A 32 -18.61 0.87 -3.86
N ALA A 33 -19.49 1.23 -4.82
CA ALA A 33 -20.38 0.67 -5.87
C ALA A 33 -20.93 1.90 -6.70
N ILE A 34 -21.95 1.87 -7.56
CA ILE A 34 -22.04 1.69 -9.03
C ILE A 34 -22.07 3.08 -9.76
N ALA A 35 -21.47 3.23 -10.97
CA ALA A 35 -21.77 4.37 -11.87
C ALA A 35 -21.37 4.11 -13.35
N GLU A 36 -21.91 4.91 -14.29
CA GLU A 36 -21.76 4.80 -15.76
C GLU A 36 -20.31 5.06 -16.27
N THR A 37 -19.40 4.14 -16.00
CA THR A 37 -17.99 4.22 -16.43
C THR A 37 -17.78 4.10 -17.96
N SER A 38 -18.79 3.63 -18.71
CA SER A 38 -18.71 3.41 -20.15
C SER A 38 -18.37 4.67 -20.96
N LYS A 39 -18.80 5.85 -20.49
CA LYS A 39 -18.49 7.14 -21.13
C LYS A 39 -17.02 7.48 -21.05
N PHE A 40 -16.36 7.22 -19.92
CA PHE A 40 -14.93 7.53 -19.76
C PHE A 40 -14.04 6.60 -20.59
N ARG A 41 -14.42 5.32 -20.68
CA ARG A 41 -13.71 4.33 -21.51
C ARG A 41 -13.67 4.70 -22.99
N ALA A 42 -14.77 5.26 -23.49
CA ALA A 42 -14.85 5.72 -24.89
C ALA A 42 -13.92 6.91 -25.18
N GLN A 43 -13.59 7.70 -24.16
CA GLN A 43 -12.76 8.90 -24.29
C GLN A 43 -11.27 8.60 -24.05
N ALA A 44 -10.93 7.46 -23.46
CA ALA A 44 -9.55 7.04 -23.27
C ALA A 44 -8.91 6.65 -24.61
N PRO A 45 -7.77 7.24 -25.00
CA PRO A 45 -7.06 6.92 -26.24
C PRO A 45 -6.48 5.49 -26.25
N ALA A 46 -6.29 4.91 -27.44
CA ALA A 46 -5.69 3.58 -27.59
C ALA A 46 -4.25 3.46 -27.04
N ASN A 47 -3.49 4.56 -27.02
CA ASN A 47 -2.13 4.67 -26.49
C ASN A 47 -2.09 4.89 -24.96
N THR A 48 -3.14 4.49 -24.25
CA THR A 48 -3.20 4.65 -22.80
C THR A 48 -2.35 3.60 -22.10
N ILE A 49 -1.29 4.01 -21.38
CA ILE A 49 -0.42 3.07 -20.64
C ILE A 49 -1.03 2.57 -19.33
N PHE A 50 -1.90 3.37 -18.73
CA PHE A 50 -2.52 3.08 -17.46
C PHE A 50 -3.93 3.64 -17.48
N TYR A 51 -4.87 2.82 -17.05
CA TYR A 51 -6.27 3.18 -16.96
C TYR A 51 -6.81 2.63 -15.65
N VAL A 52 -7.57 3.43 -14.93
CA VAL A 52 -8.40 2.98 -13.80
C VAL A 52 -9.71 3.75 -13.82
N ASP A 53 -10.81 3.07 -13.60
CA ASP A 53 -12.12 3.66 -13.43
C ASP A 53 -12.92 2.96 -12.35
N GLY A 54 -13.97 3.62 -11.92
CA GLY A 54 -14.92 3.05 -10.98
C GLY A 54 -15.80 4.12 -10.38
N PRO A 55 -16.64 3.75 -9.41
CA PRO A 55 -17.45 4.72 -8.71
C PRO A 55 -16.63 5.55 -7.72
N LEU A 56 -17.08 6.79 -7.50
CA LEU A 56 -16.39 7.74 -6.64
C LEU A 56 -16.43 7.36 -5.15
N GLU A 57 -17.53 6.75 -4.71
CA GLU A 57 -17.67 6.20 -3.36
C GLU A 57 -16.55 5.20 -3.05
N GLN A 58 -16.14 4.43 -4.06
CA GLN A 58 -15.05 3.48 -3.86
C GLN A 58 -13.78 4.17 -3.50
N MET A 59 -13.40 5.13 -4.35
CA MET A 59 -12.24 5.97 -4.16
C MET A 59 -12.29 6.67 -2.80
N TYR A 60 -13.46 7.13 -2.37
CA TYR A 60 -13.66 7.76 -1.08
C TYR A 60 -13.36 6.81 0.09
N ASP A 61 -13.90 5.59 0.06
CA ASP A 61 -13.64 4.62 1.11
C ASP A 61 -12.14 4.28 1.17
N ILE A 62 -11.45 4.08 0.04
CA ILE A 62 -9.98 3.96 0.02
C ILE A 62 -9.31 5.10 0.76
N TRP A 63 -9.71 6.31 0.41
CA TRP A 63 -9.07 7.54 0.81
C TRP A 63 -9.27 7.75 2.30
N GLN A 64 -10.45 7.45 2.82
CA GLN A 64 -10.71 7.52 4.24
C GLN A 64 -9.82 6.54 5.04
N HIS A 65 -9.71 5.29 4.60
CA HIS A 65 -8.93 4.27 5.32
C HIS A 65 -7.41 4.53 5.24
N ASN A 66 -6.91 5.06 4.12
CA ASN A 66 -5.48 5.28 3.90
C ASN A 66 -4.97 6.71 4.23
N LEU A 67 -5.81 7.75 4.18
CA LEU A 67 -5.37 9.16 4.25
C LEU A 67 -5.48 9.81 5.62
N GLU A 68 -6.33 9.33 6.53
CA GLU A 68 -6.43 9.92 7.88
C GLU A 68 -5.07 9.93 8.62
N PRO A 69 -4.34 8.79 8.71
CA PRO A 69 -3.04 8.74 9.37
C PRO A 69 -1.89 9.21 8.47
N SER A 70 -1.98 8.95 7.16
CA SER A 70 -0.92 9.34 6.23
C SER A 70 -0.93 10.83 5.97
N SER A 71 -2.01 11.59 6.18
CA SER A 71 -1.99 13.05 6.00
C SER A 71 -0.92 13.74 6.87
N VAL A 72 -0.69 13.27 8.10
CA VAL A 72 0.34 13.79 9.02
C VAL A 72 1.74 13.35 8.58
N VAL A 73 1.89 12.09 8.16
CA VAL A 73 3.16 11.52 7.67
C VAL A 73 3.55 12.11 6.29
N LEU A 74 2.57 12.32 5.42
CA LEU A 74 2.63 12.93 4.11
C LEU A 74 2.95 14.42 4.23
N LYS A 75 2.30 15.14 5.15
CA LYS A 75 2.67 16.53 5.52
C LYS A 75 4.13 16.64 5.97
N ARG A 76 4.68 15.60 6.63
CA ARG A 76 6.10 15.54 7.01
C ARG A 76 7.00 15.16 5.82
N TRP A 77 6.61 14.17 5.02
CA TRP A 77 7.35 13.76 3.82
C TRP A 77 7.47 14.91 2.82
N LEU A 78 6.39 15.64 2.56
CA LEU A 78 6.37 16.78 1.65
C LEU A 78 7.25 17.92 2.18
N ARG A 79 7.17 18.26 3.47
CA ARG A 79 8.04 19.28 4.11
C ARG A 79 9.53 18.90 4.15
N VAL A 80 9.86 17.64 4.40
CA VAL A 80 11.27 17.18 4.45
C VAL A 80 11.95 17.28 3.08
N TYR A 81 11.19 17.12 1.98
CA TYR A 81 11.73 17.26 0.63
C TYR A 81 11.71 18.69 0.06
N GLN A 82 10.88 19.59 0.63
CA GLN A 82 10.84 21.02 0.27
C GLN A 82 12.17 21.76 0.55
N TYR A 83 13.01 21.24 1.45
CA TYR A 83 14.23 21.92 1.90
C TYR A 83 15.37 21.99 0.85
N ASN A 84 15.22 21.37 -0.33
CA ASN A 84 16.29 21.25 -1.34
C ASN A 84 15.94 21.79 -2.75
N GLY A 85 14.84 22.53 -2.93
CA GLY A 85 14.34 22.99 -4.25
C GLY A 85 14.49 24.49 -4.53
N SER A 86 14.34 24.88 -5.81
CA SER A 86 14.21 26.30 -6.24
C SER A 86 12.84 26.89 -5.87
N ALA A 87 12.70 28.22 -5.86
CA ALA A 87 11.44 28.91 -5.52
C ALA A 87 10.21 28.41 -6.32
N THR A 88 10.37 28.09 -7.61
CA THR A 88 9.31 27.50 -8.44
C THR A 88 8.94 26.07 -8.05
N ALA A 89 9.88 25.30 -7.51
CA ALA A 89 9.61 23.97 -6.96
C ALA A 89 8.85 24.08 -5.63
N GLN A 90 9.09 25.16 -4.86
CA GLN A 90 8.36 25.45 -3.63
C GLN A 90 6.89 25.81 -3.93
N GLU A 91 6.62 26.74 -4.85
CA GLU A 91 5.24 27.12 -5.21
C GLU A 91 4.42 25.93 -5.73
N THR A 92 5.05 25.06 -6.50
CA THR A 92 4.42 23.83 -7.02
C THR A 92 4.18 22.80 -5.91
N ALA A 93 5.13 22.66 -4.99
CA ALA A 93 4.97 21.79 -3.82
C ALA A 93 3.89 22.33 -2.88
N ASP A 94 3.86 23.64 -2.62
CA ASP A 94 2.83 24.30 -1.82
C ASP A 94 1.44 24.13 -2.47
N PHE A 95 1.34 24.24 -3.80
CA PHE A 95 0.09 23.94 -4.51
C PHE A 95 -0.34 22.48 -4.36
N ALA A 96 0.57 21.54 -4.54
CA ALA A 96 0.29 20.11 -4.35
C ALA A 96 -0.15 19.81 -2.91
N ASP A 97 0.54 20.40 -1.93
CA ASP A 97 0.24 20.27 -0.50
C ASP A 97 -1.14 20.84 -0.18
N LEU A 98 -1.43 22.07 -0.60
CA LEU A 98 -2.70 22.75 -0.34
C LEU A 98 -3.87 22.10 -1.07
N LEU A 99 -3.66 21.65 -2.30
CA LEU A 99 -4.67 20.91 -3.05
C LEU A 99 -4.93 19.56 -2.37
N SER A 100 -3.87 18.84 -1.97
CA SER A 100 -4.02 17.57 -1.24
C SER A 100 -4.72 17.78 0.09
N GLU A 101 -4.40 18.85 0.84
CA GLU A 101 -5.06 19.17 2.11
C GLU A 101 -6.53 19.54 1.90
N SER A 102 -6.83 20.34 0.88
CA SER A 102 -8.21 20.73 0.57
C SER A 102 -9.03 19.53 0.13
N LEU A 103 -8.47 18.66 -0.72
CA LEU A 103 -9.07 17.39 -1.11
C LEU A 103 -9.27 16.51 0.13
N ILE A 104 -8.22 16.23 0.89
CA ILE A 104 -8.25 15.40 2.10
C ILE A 104 -9.27 15.93 3.12
N GLN A 105 -9.35 17.24 3.34
CA GLN A 105 -10.36 17.82 4.25
C GLN A 105 -11.79 17.64 3.72
N GLN A 106 -11.99 17.81 2.41
CA GLN A 106 -13.28 17.59 1.76
C GLN A 106 -13.69 16.11 1.75
N LEU A 107 -12.71 15.22 1.73
CA LEU A 107 -12.90 13.78 1.74
C LEU A 107 -13.10 13.26 3.16
N LEU A 108 -12.18 13.47 4.10
CA LEU A 108 -12.18 12.79 5.39
C LEU A 108 -13.38 13.12 6.30
N GLN A 109 -14.10 14.22 6.08
CA GLN A 109 -15.25 14.57 6.91
C GLN A 109 -16.56 13.95 6.36
N ARG A 110 -16.83 12.66 6.61
CA ARG A 110 -18.11 11.97 6.26
C ARG A 110 -19.38 12.76 6.65
N LYS A 111 -19.33 13.53 7.75
CA LYS A 111 -20.45 14.36 8.22
C LYS A 111 -20.65 15.67 7.42
N TYR A 112 -19.72 16.01 6.54
CA TYR A 112 -19.71 17.22 5.69
C TYR A 112 -19.66 16.92 4.18
N GLY A 113 -19.55 15.65 3.74
CA GLY A 113 -19.69 15.26 2.33
C GLY A 113 -21.03 15.70 1.70
N GLN A 114 -22.07 15.88 2.53
CA GLN A 114 -23.35 16.47 2.11
C GLN A 114 -23.27 17.98 1.77
N LEU A 115 -22.28 18.71 2.30
CA LEU A 115 -22.12 20.16 2.12
C LEU A 115 -21.20 20.54 0.94
N HIS A 116 -20.48 19.59 0.33
CA HIS A 116 -19.37 19.91 -0.59
C HIS A 116 -19.29 19.09 -1.89
N GLY A 117 -20.35 18.40 -2.30
CA GLY A 117 -20.49 17.92 -3.68
C GLY A 117 -19.89 16.57 -4.04
N LEU A 118 -19.16 15.93 -3.12
CA LEU A 118 -18.69 14.54 -3.21
C LEU A 118 -19.68 13.63 -2.46
N GLN A 119 -20.97 13.72 -2.81
CA GLN A 119 -22.00 12.86 -2.24
C GLN A 119 -21.87 11.43 -2.79
N SER A 120 -22.54 10.47 -2.13
CA SER A 120 -22.82 9.17 -2.72
C SER A 120 -23.39 9.33 -4.14
N GLY A 121 -22.78 8.69 -5.12
CA GLY A 121 -23.10 8.81 -6.55
C GLY A 121 -22.04 9.55 -7.37
N GLY A 122 -21.69 8.98 -8.52
CA GLY A 122 -20.70 9.51 -9.45
C GLY A 122 -19.64 8.48 -9.82
N SER A 123 -18.86 8.78 -10.84
CA SER A 123 -17.77 7.92 -11.33
C SER A 123 -16.49 8.72 -11.49
N PHE A 124 -15.38 8.01 -11.48
CA PHE A 124 -14.10 8.57 -11.88
C PHE A 124 -13.45 7.72 -12.97
N ALA A 125 -12.55 8.36 -13.72
CA ALA A 125 -11.53 7.67 -14.47
C ALA A 125 -10.22 8.43 -14.37
N LEU A 126 -9.14 7.70 -14.11
CA LEU A 126 -7.78 8.18 -14.22
C LEU A 126 -7.07 7.37 -15.30
N TYR A 127 -6.53 8.06 -16.29
CA TYR A 127 -5.73 7.42 -17.32
C TYR A 127 -4.59 8.30 -17.79
N PHE A 128 -3.63 7.72 -18.49
CA PHE A 128 -2.52 8.44 -19.09
C PHE A 128 -2.69 8.46 -20.60
N ASP A 129 -2.84 9.64 -21.21
CA ASP A 129 -2.64 9.78 -22.66
C ASP A 129 -1.15 9.99 -22.92
N ASP A 130 -0.51 9.00 -23.54
CA ASP A 130 0.93 8.83 -23.54
C ASP A 130 1.49 8.72 -22.10
N LEU A 131 1.96 9.83 -21.55
CA LEU A 131 2.48 9.95 -20.18
C LEU A 131 1.85 11.11 -19.43
N LEU A 132 0.82 11.73 -20.02
CA LEU A 132 0.13 12.85 -19.42
C LEU A 132 -1.15 12.35 -18.76
N PRO A 133 -1.24 12.48 -17.44
CA PRO A 133 -2.38 11.98 -16.71
C PRO A 133 -3.60 12.87 -16.91
N VAL A 134 -4.75 12.21 -17.00
CA VAL A 134 -6.08 12.77 -17.18
C VAL A 134 -6.97 12.16 -16.10
N LEU A 135 -7.58 13.01 -15.30
CA LEU A 135 -8.58 12.67 -14.31
C LEU A 135 -9.94 13.21 -14.76
N LYS A 136 -10.93 12.34 -14.77
CA LYS A 136 -12.32 12.68 -15.04
C LYS A 136 -13.14 12.31 -13.82
N LEU A 137 -13.94 13.25 -13.35
CA LEU A 137 -14.80 13.09 -12.19
C LEU A 137 -16.21 13.49 -12.59
N ASP A 138 -17.12 12.53 -12.63
CA ASP A 138 -18.56 12.78 -12.69
C ASP A 138 -19.06 12.99 -11.26
N LEU A 139 -19.42 14.24 -10.96
CA LEU A 139 -19.74 14.68 -9.61
C LEU A 139 -21.18 15.21 -9.55
N PRO A 140 -21.88 15.02 -8.42
CA PRO A 140 -23.15 15.69 -8.18
C PRO A 140 -23.04 17.23 -8.16
N GLN A 141 -21.94 17.78 -7.63
CA GLN A 141 -21.70 19.24 -7.58
C GLN A 141 -20.24 19.61 -7.93
N PRO A 142 -19.82 19.47 -9.20
CA PRO A 142 -18.43 19.62 -9.63
C PRO A 142 -17.86 21.05 -9.45
N GLN A 143 -18.72 22.05 -9.32
CA GLN A 143 -18.36 23.46 -9.11
C GLN A 143 -17.68 23.66 -7.75
N VAL A 144 -18.05 22.87 -6.74
CA VAL A 144 -17.41 22.94 -5.42
C VAL A 144 -15.94 22.56 -5.52
N LEU A 145 -15.65 21.44 -6.18
CA LEU A 145 -14.29 20.97 -6.37
C LEU A 145 -13.47 21.91 -7.27
N MET A 146 -14.06 22.43 -8.35
CA MET A 146 -13.40 23.46 -9.17
C MET A 146 -13.03 24.70 -8.35
N SER A 147 -13.93 25.16 -7.48
CA SER A 147 -13.68 26.31 -6.60
C SER A 147 -12.57 26.04 -5.59
N ALA A 148 -12.47 24.79 -5.10
CA ALA A 148 -11.38 24.38 -4.21
C ALA A 148 -10.01 24.37 -4.92
N ILE A 149 -9.94 23.91 -6.17
CA ILE A 149 -8.73 23.98 -7.00
C ILE A 149 -8.33 25.44 -7.20
N GLU A 150 -9.27 26.32 -7.52
CA GLU A 150 -9.02 27.75 -7.69
C GLU A 150 -8.52 28.41 -6.40
N ALA A 151 -9.10 28.05 -5.24
CA ALA A 151 -8.67 28.54 -3.94
C ALA A 151 -7.25 28.08 -3.59
N ALA A 152 -6.95 26.79 -3.80
CA ALA A 152 -5.63 26.22 -3.57
C ALA A 152 -4.57 26.89 -4.47
N ALA A 153 -4.89 27.08 -5.76
CA ALA A 153 -4.00 27.76 -6.69
C ALA A 153 -3.73 29.21 -6.28
N LYS A 154 -4.76 29.94 -5.87
CA LYS A 154 -4.62 31.32 -5.38
C LYS A 154 -3.76 31.39 -4.12
N GLN A 155 -3.95 30.45 -3.18
CA GLN A 155 -3.17 30.40 -1.94
C GLN A 155 -1.70 30.03 -2.20
N ALA A 156 -1.43 29.16 -3.17
CA ALA A 156 -0.09 28.83 -3.65
C ALA A 156 0.51 29.88 -4.59
N GLN A 157 -0.16 31.02 -4.80
CA GLN A 157 0.27 32.11 -5.68
C GLN A 157 0.47 31.71 -7.15
N LEU A 158 -0.16 30.62 -7.59
CA LEU A 158 -0.13 30.20 -8.98
C LEU A 158 -0.99 31.13 -9.83
N THR A 159 -0.41 31.66 -10.91
CA THR A 159 -1.15 32.50 -11.86
C THR A 159 -2.04 31.62 -12.75
N GLY A 160 -3.35 31.73 -12.56
CA GLY A 160 -4.33 31.08 -13.43
C GLY A 160 -4.46 31.82 -14.76
N LEU A 161 -4.29 31.10 -15.86
CA LEU A 161 -4.59 31.54 -17.22
C LEU A 161 -5.96 30.98 -17.65
N GLN A 162 -6.64 31.72 -18.53
CA GLN A 162 -7.82 31.22 -19.22
C GLN A 162 -7.49 31.00 -20.68
N ARG A 163 -7.88 29.84 -21.22
CA ARG A 163 -7.77 29.51 -22.64
C ARG A 163 -9.13 29.06 -23.13
N THR A 164 -9.63 29.64 -24.21
CA THR A 164 -10.92 29.25 -24.79
C THR A 164 -10.69 28.32 -25.97
N ILE A 165 -11.30 27.13 -25.95
CA ILE A 165 -11.22 26.13 -27.02
C ILE A 165 -12.66 25.76 -27.42
N ASN A 166 -13.01 25.91 -28.70
CA ASN A 166 -14.35 25.64 -29.22
C ASN A 166 -15.50 26.30 -28.43
N GLY A 167 -15.26 27.51 -27.88
CA GLY A 167 -16.22 28.23 -27.05
C GLY A 167 -16.25 27.81 -25.57
N THR A 168 -15.52 26.77 -25.19
CA THR A 168 -15.40 26.30 -23.80
C THR A 168 -14.20 26.96 -23.12
N SER A 169 -14.41 27.55 -21.95
CA SER A 169 -13.36 28.19 -21.16
C SER A 169 -12.62 27.18 -20.28
N ILE A 170 -11.31 27.10 -20.44
CA ILE A 170 -10.42 26.19 -19.71
C ILE A 170 -9.56 27.00 -18.77
N LYS A 171 -9.43 26.54 -17.52
CA LYS A 171 -8.51 27.09 -16.53
C LYS A 171 -7.17 26.37 -16.62
N LEU A 172 -6.08 27.13 -16.63
CA LEU A 172 -4.72 26.63 -16.73
C LEU A 172 -3.89 27.20 -15.58
N TRP A 173 -3.26 26.35 -14.79
CA TRP A 173 -2.28 26.77 -13.79
C TRP A 173 -0.92 26.23 -14.16
N ARG A 174 0.07 27.11 -14.28
CA ARG A 174 1.44 26.69 -14.59
C ARG A 174 2.02 25.99 -13.36
N ILE A 175 2.33 24.70 -13.49
CA ILE A 175 2.87 23.86 -12.42
C ILE A 175 4.36 23.53 -12.64
N TYR A 176 4.90 23.83 -13.81
CA TYR A 176 6.32 23.68 -14.08
C TYR A 176 6.79 24.67 -15.15
N GLN A 177 7.88 25.38 -14.84
CA GLN A 177 8.63 26.17 -15.80
C GLN A 177 10.06 25.63 -15.87
N PRO A 178 10.50 25.09 -17.01
CA PRO A 178 11.86 24.62 -17.15
C PRO A 178 12.86 25.78 -17.18
N SER A 179 14.05 25.54 -16.61
CA SER A 179 15.19 26.47 -16.66
C SER A 179 16.02 26.36 -17.95
N GLN A 180 15.81 25.32 -18.76
CA GLN A 180 16.51 25.10 -20.02
C GLN A 180 15.57 25.32 -21.22
N ALA A 181 16.10 25.96 -22.27
CA ALA A 181 15.35 26.39 -23.46
C ALA A 181 14.70 25.26 -24.30
N ASN A 182 14.97 23.99 -23.99
CA ASN A 182 14.53 22.84 -24.78
C ASN A 182 13.39 22.02 -24.14
N PHE A 183 12.80 22.53 -23.06
CA PHE A 183 11.70 21.90 -22.35
C PHE A 183 10.47 22.81 -22.38
N ASP A 184 9.29 22.22 -22.50
CA ASP A 184 8.03 22.96 -22.47
C ASP A 184 7.58 23.21 -21.03
N ALA A 185 6.93 24.35 -20.79
CA ALA A 185 6.20 24.54 -19.54
C ALA A 185 5.03 23.55 -19.46
N VAL A 186 4.74 23.08 -18.24
CA VAL A 186 3.62 22.18 -17.95
C VAL A 186 2.56 22.93 -17.17
N TYR A 187 1.31 22.75 -17.58
CA TYR A 187 0.13 23.32 -16.96
C TYR A 187 -0.79 22.22 -16.45
N LEU A 188 -1.43 22.47 -15.32
CA LEU A 188 -2.64 21.78 -14.93
C LEU A 188 -3.82 22.47 -15.63
N ALA A 189 -4.52 21.75 -16.51
CA ALA A 189 -5.72 22.21 -17.17
C ALA A 189 -6.94 21.63 -16.47
N ALA A 190 -7.96 22.46 -16.23
CA ALA A 190 -9.25 21.99 -15.74
C ALA A 190 -10.41 22.63 -16.52
N VAL A 191 -11.42 21.81 -16.81
CA VAL A 191 -12.66 22.26 -17.43
C VAL A 191 -13.83 21.48 -16.84
N LEU A 192 -14.95 22.19 -16.68
CA LEU A 192 -16.21 21.58 -16.30
C LEU A 192 -17.10 21.47 -17.54
N ASP A 193 -17.47 20.24 -17.91
CA ASP A 193 -18.34 19.95 -19.04
C ASP A 193 -19.38 18.87 -18.65
N ASN A 194 -20.67 19.17 -18.80
CA ASN A 194 -21.78 18.23 -18.58
C ASN A 194 -21.68 17.44 -17.24
N ASN A 195 -21.50 18.17 -16.13
CA ASN A 195 -21.25 17.65 -14.77
C ASN A 195 -19.96 16.84 -14.56
N VAL A 196 -19.13 16.71 -15.60
CA VAL A 196 -17.82 16.07 -15.51
C VAL A 196 -16.75 17.15 -15.34
N LEU A 197 -16.04 17.09 -14.21
CA LEU A 197 -14.80 17.83 -14.04
C LEU A 197 -13.67 17.05 -14.71
N ASN A 198 -13.11 17.62 -15.78
CA ASN A 198 -11.96 17.07 -16.50
C ASN A 198 -10.72 17.83 -16.09
N ILE A 199 -9.70 17.11 -15.62
CA ILE A 199 -8.41 17.66 -15.19
C ILE A 199 -7.32 16.92 -15.97
N ALA A 200 -6.41 17.64 -16.61
CA ALA A 200 -5.33 17.03 -17.37
C ALA A 200 -4.03 17.83 -17.22
N MET A 201 -2.89 17.15 -17.30
CA MET A 201 -1.62 17.83 -17.54
C MET A 201 -1.45 18.12 -19.03
N VAL A 202 -1.12 19.37 -19.37
CA VAL A 202 -0.89 19.81 -20.74
C VAL A 202 0.43 20.56 -20.85
N THR A 203 1.04 20.56 -22.04
CA THR A 203 2.27 21.30 -22.30
C THR A 203 1.99 22.56 -23.10
N GLU A 204 2.87 23.56 -22.98
CA GLU A 204 2.77 24.83 -23.72
C GLU A 204 2.69 24.64 -25.24
N SER A 205 3.40 23.63 -25.76
CA SER A 205 3.48 23.30 -27.19
C SER A 205 2.22 22.63 -27.76
N MET A 206 1.24 22.25 -26.93
CA MET A 206 0.02 21.62 -27.42
C MET A 206 -0.91 22.58 -28.15
N SER A 207 -1.38 22.14 -29.30
CA SER A 207 -2.47 22.76 -30.05
C SER A 207 -3.80 22.70 -29.28
N ASP A 208 -4.73 23.59 -29.62
CA ASP A 208 -6.07 23.58 -29.03
C ASP A 208 -6.81 22.26 -29.25
N LEU A 209 -6.60 21.61 -30.39
CA LEU A 209 -7.18 20.29 -30.68
C LEU A 209 -6.65 19.21 -29.72
N GLN A 210 -5.36 19.24 -29.38
CA GLN A 210 -4.77 18.27 -28.45
C GLN A 210 -5.27 18.50 -27.02
N VAL A 211 -5.26 19.75 -26.56
CA VAL A 211 -5.79 20.11 -25.23
C VAL A 211 -7.28 19.78 -25.14
N GLY A 212 -8.05 20.10 -26.18
CA GLY A 212 -9.48 19.78 -26.25
C GLY A 212 -9.76 18.28 -26.24
N SER A 213 -8.91 17.47 -26.88
CA SER A 213 -9.03 16.01 -26.89
C SER A 213 -8.75 15.41 -25.52
N LEU A 214 -7.67 15.83 -24.84
CA LEU A 214 -7.32 15.40 -23.48
C LEU A 214 -8.45 15.68 -22.50
N LEU A 215 -9.03 16.88 -22.59
CA LEU A 215 -10.11 17.32 -21.72
C LEU A 215 -11.51 16.80 -22.14
N GLY A 216 -11.61 16.03 -23.22
CA GLY A 216 -12.87 15.46 -23.70
C GLY A 216 -13.89 16.45 -24.24
N ILE A 217 -13.47 17.68 -24.57
CA ILE A 217 -14.34 18.77 -25.07
C ILE A 217 -14.30 18.93 -26.60
N SER A 218 -13.40 18.23 -27.29
CA SER A 218 -13.37 18.19 -28.75
C SER A 218 -13.66 16.79 -29.28
N ASN A 219 -14.54 16.69 -30.29
CA ASN A 219 -14.91 15.44 -30.97
C ASN A 219 -13.81 14.88 -31.89
N ALA A 220 -12.54 15.19 -31.65
CA ALA A 220 -11.45 14.45 -32.26
C ALA A 220 -11.52 13.03 -31.70
N GLN A 221 -12.30 12.18 -32.35
CA GLN A 221 -12.48 10.80 -31.93
C GLN A 221 -11.10 10.19 -31.79
N SER A 222 -10.80 9.68 -30.60
CA SER A 222 -9.70 8.73 -30.45
C SER A 222 -9.95 7.62 -31.47
N GLU A 223 -9.00 7.41 -32.39
CA GLU A 223 -9.17 6.52 -33.57
C GLU A 223 -9.49 5.05 -33.22
N ARG A 224 -9.54 4.70 -31.93
CA ARG A 224 -10.27 3.59 -31.32
C ARG A 224 -10.27 3.87 -29.82
N GLY A 225 -11.42 4.16 -29.22
CA GLY A 225 -11.52 4.20 -27.75
C GLY A 225 -11.25 2.81 -27.16
N LEU A 226 -10.78 2.76 -25.92
CA LEU A 226 -10.42 1.50 -25.23
C LEU A 226 -11.64 0.65 -24.82
N THR A 227 -12.87 1.09 -25.09
CA THR A 227 -14.08 0.48 -24.53
C THR A 227 -14.17 -1.03 -24.73
N ALA A 228 -13.95 -1.54 -25.95
CA ALA A 228 -14.07 -2.97 -26.23
C ALA A 228 -13.02 -3.78 -25.48
N GLU A 229 -11.77 -3.31 -25.50
CA GLU A 229 -10.64 -3.94 -24.81
C GLU A 229 -10.85 -3.93 -23.29
N LEU A 230 -11.25 -2.80 -22.69
CA LEU A 230 -11.49 -2.71 -21.25
C LEU A 230 -12.67 -3.59 -20.80
N VAL A 231 -13.68 -3.79 -21.65
CA VAL A 231 -14.78 -4.71 -21.37
C VAL A 231 -14.30 -6.16 -21.40
N GLU A 232 -13.46 -6.53 -22.38
CA GLU A 232 -12.85 -7.85 -22.47
C GLU A 232 -11.96 -8.15 -21.25
N LEU A 233 -11.03 -7.24 -20.93
CA LEU A 233 -10.12 -7.37 -19.80
C LEU A 233 -10.86 -7.37 -18.46
N ALA A 234 -11.96 -6.63 -18.33
CA ALA A 234 -12.80 -6.70 -17.13
C ALA A 234 -13.52 -8.05 -17.01
N GLY A 235 -13.87 -8.69 -18.12
CA GLY A 235 -14.46 -10.03 -18.15
C GLY A 235 -13.50 -11.10 -17.64
N ILE A 236 -12.20 -10.96 -17.89
CA ILE A 236 -11.17 -11.90 -17.44
C ILE A 236 -11.14 -12.05 -15.91
N LEU A 237 -11.44 -10.99 -15.15
CA LEU A 237 -11.42 -11.04 -13.68
C LEU A 237 -12.65 -11.75 -13.05
N GLY A 238 -13.55 -12.32 -13.87
CA GLY A 238 -14.74 -13.05 -13.42
C GLY A 238 -15.93 -12.15 -13.11
N ASN A 239 -15.99 -10.97 -13.72
CA ASN A 239 -17.14 -10.07 -13.63
C ASN A 239 -18.19 -10.46 -14.67
N ASP A 240 -18.90 -11.58 -14.47
CA ASP A 240 -19.97 -12.03 -15.40
C ASP A 240 -21.15 -11.03 -15.48
N GLU A 241 -21.21 -10.03 -14.59
CA GLU A 241 -22.15 -8.90 -14.66
C GLU A 241 -21.51 -7.61 -15.24
N GLY A 242 -20.26 -7.69 -15.71
CA GLY A 242 -19.41 -6.58 -16.12
C GLY A 242 -18.81 -5.81 -14.92
N PRO A 243 -17.92 -4.83 -15.17
CA PRO A 243 -17.25 -3.99 -14.15
C PRO A 243 -18.20 -3.03 -13.40
N LYS A 244 -19.47 -3.40 -13.24
CA LYS A 244 -20.53 -2.58 -12.69
C LYS A 244 -20.45 -2.40 -11.16
N LYS A 245 -19.72 -3.26 -10.44
CA LYS A 245 -19.69 -3.28 -8.96
C LYS A 245 -18.36 -2.85 -8.32
N GLY A 246 -17.37 -2.45 -9.11
CA GLY A 246 -15.97 -2.32 -8.65
C GLY A 246 -15.18 -1.21 -9.30
N VAL A 247 -13.98 -0.96 -8.77
CA VAL A 247 -12.90 -0.31 -9.50
C VAL A 247 -12.22 -1.35 -10.37
N PHE A 248 -11.89 -0.94 -11.58
CA PHE A 248 -11.17 -1.72 -12.56
C PHE A 248 -10.05 -0.89 -13.14
N GLY A 249 -8.92 -1.52 -13.43
CA GLY A 249 -7.85 -0.88 -14.16
C GLY A 249 -6.90 -1.84 -14.86
N ARG A 250 -6.04 -1.26 -15.68
CA ARG A 250 -5.00 -1.96 -16.41
C ARG A 250 -3.72 -1.14 -16.48
N TRP A 251 -2.61 -1.84 -16.61
CA TRP A 251 -1.31 -1.34 -17.02
C TRP A 251 -0.90 -2.02 -18.33
N ASP A 252 -0.56 -1.24 -19.34
CA ASP A 252 -0.12 -1.70 -20.66
C ASP A 252 1.41 -1.64 -20.76
N TRP A 253 2.04 -2.79 -20.56
CA TRP A 253 3.50 -2.92 -20.62
C TRP A 253 4.03 -2.71 -22.04
N VAL A 254 3.22 -3.03 -23.06
CA VAL A 254 3.60 -2.90 -24.48
C VAL A 254 3.66 -1.43 -24.87
N GLU A 255 2.61 -0.66 -24.59
CA GLU A 255 2.60 0.78 -24.88
C GLU A 255 3.63 1.52 -24.02
N MET A 256 3.79 1.16 -22.75
CA MET A 256 4.86 1.75 -21.91
C MET A 256 6.24 1.49 -22.52
N THR A 257 6.51 0.26 -22.96
CA THR A 257 7.78 -0.11 -23.60
C THR A 257 7.95 0.63 -24.93
N ARG A 258 6.90 0.74 -25.74
CA ARG A 258 6.91 1.49 -27.01
C ARG A 258 7.24 2.97 -26.79
N ILE A 259 6.67 3.58 -25.74
CA ILE A 259 6.97 4.96 -25.34
C ILE A 259 8.43 5.10 -24.89
N LEU A 260 8.96 4.15 -24.11
CA LEU A 260 10.32 4.22 -23.57
C LEU A 260 11.42 3.94 -24.61
N LEU A 261 11.15 3.07 -25.58
CA LEU A 261 12.11 2.72 -26.64
C LEU A 261 12.11 3.75 -27.77
N ASN A 262 10.93 4.29 -28.11
CA ASN A 262 10.65 5.32 -29.13
C ASN A 262 11.80 5.56 -30.11
N ARG A 263 12.11 4.56 -30.94
CA ARG A 263 13.20 4.65 -31.90
C ARG A 263 12.68 5.25 -33.18
N GLY A 264 12.56 6.57 -33.20
CA GLY A 264 12.15 7.23 -34.42
C GLY A 264 12.56 8.68 -34.46
N VAL A 265 13.41 9.00 -35.44
CA VAL A 265 13.37 10.27 -36.18
C VAL A 265 12.18 10.22 -37.17
N SER A 266 11.07 9.60 -36.76
CA SER A 266 9.82 9.59 -37.53
C SER A 266 9.27 11.00 -37.51
N ASN A 267 8.93 11.54 -38.68
CA ASN A 267 8.23 12.82 -38.80
C ASN A 267 6.72 12.66 -38.63
N GLU A 268 6.24 11.49 -38.21
CA GLU A 268 4.82 11.30 -37.94
C GLU A 268 4.40 12.20 -36.76
N PRO A 269 3.26 12.91 -36.88
CA PRO A 269 2.76 13.82 -35.86
C PRO A 269 2.65 13.18 -34.48
N ALA A 270 2.25 11.90 -34.40
CA ALA A 270 2.16 11.16 -33.13
C ALA A 270 3.54 10.95 -32.48
N ALA A 271 4.57 10.59 -33.26
CA ALA A 271 5.94 10.42 -32.74
C ALA A 271 6.58 11.75 -32.33
N ILE A 272 6.27 12.85 -33.02
CA ILE A 272 6.66 14.22 -32.61
C ILE A 272 6.00 14.59 -31.29
N ARG A 273 4.68 14.42 -31.17
CA ARG A 273 3.89 14.69 -29.95
C ARG A 273 4.41 13.90 -28.74
N LYS A 274 4.63 12.59 -28.90
CA LYS A 274 5.19 11.74 -27.83
C LYS A 274 6.53 12.29 -27.34
N ARG A 275 7.44 12.66 -28.26
CA ARG A 275 8.75 13.22 -27.91
C ARG A 275 8.66 14.56 -27.20
N SER A 276 7.74 15.45 -27.58
CA SER A 276 7.56 16.73 -26.87
C SER A 276 7.05 16.51 -25.45
N HIS A 277 6.05 15.63 -25.25
CA HIS A 277 5.57 15.28 -23.91
C HIS A 277 6.69 14.70 -23.05
N LEU A 278 7.39 13.68 -23.57
CA LEU A 278 8.51 13.01 -22.88
C LEU A 278 9.65 13.95 -22.53
N ARG A 279 10.01 14.88 -23.44
CA ARG A 279 10.97 15.94 -23.14
C ARG A 279 10.46 16.83 -22.01
N ALA A 280 9.21 17.29 -22.06
CA ALA A 280 8.65 18.13 -20.99
C ALA A 280 8.73 17.47 -19.60
N MET A 281 8.69 16.13 -19.53
CA MET A 281 8.90 15.36 -18.30
C MET A 281 10.36 15.04 -17.95
N GLY A 282 11.32 15.54 -18.74
CA GLY A 282 12.75 15.34 -18.49
C GLY A 282 13.24 13.91 -18.76
N LEU A 283 12.45 13.09 -19.46
CA LEU A 283 12.80 11.71 -19.80
C LEU A 283 13.75 11.70 -21.00
N ARG A 284 14.88 10.99 -20.87
CA ARG A 284 15.85 10.75 -21.94
C ARG A 284 15.73 9.30 -22.43
N PHE A 285 15.66 9.12 -23.74
CA PHE A 285 15.53 7.80 -24.37
C PHE A 285 16.83 7.02 -24.41
N ALA A 286 16.69 5.71 -24.54
CA ALA A 286 17.75 4.85 -25.03
C ALA A 286 17.87 5.07 -26.56
N THR A 287 18.56 6.13 -26.97
CA THR A 287 18.84 6.43 -28.39
C THR A 287 19.61 5.32 -29.11
N ASP A 288 20.15 4.38 -28.35
CA ASP A 288 21.12 3.39 -28.81
C ASP A 288 20.50 2.01 -29.10
N VAL A 289 19.21 1.79 -28.79
CA VAL A 289 18.53 0.50 -29.06
C VAL A 289 18.30 0.35 -30.56
N SER A 290 18.70 -0.76 -31.19
CA SER A 290 18.48 -0.97 -32.64
C SER A 290 17.00 -1.19 -32.99
N ALA A 291 16.56 -0.97 -34.23
CA ALA A 291 15.16 -1.18 -34.65
C ALA A 291 14.78 -2.67 -34.59
N VAL A 292 15.76 -3.53 -34.86
CA VAL A 292 15.64 -4.98 -34.65
C VAL A 292 15.43 -5.27 -33.17
N CYS A 293 16.22 -4.62 -32.30
CA CYS A 293 16.07 -4.83 -30.86
C CYS A 293 14.78 -4.27 -30.30
N GLU A 294 14.31 -3.10 -30.74
CA GLU A 294 13.02 -2.56 -30.35
C GLU A 294 11.89 -3.53 -30.70
N LYS A 295 11.89 -4.06 -31.92
CA LYS A 295 10.90 -5.05 -32.36
C LYS A 295 10.93 -6.30 -31.48
N GLU A 296 12.10 -6.85 -31.20
CA GLU A 296 12.23 -8.07 -30.39
C GLU A 296 11.89 -7.83 -28.92
N ILE A 297 12.23 -6.67 -28.35
CA ILE A 297 11.80 -6.30 -26.99
C ILE A 297 10.28 -6.18 -26.93
N LEU A 298 9.66 -5.52 -27.91
CA LEU A 298 8.20 -5.40 -27.97
C LEU A 298 7.52 -6.76 -28.17
N GLN A 299 8.12 -7.68 -28.93
CA GLN A 299 7.63 -9.06 -29.05
C GLN A 299 7.71 -9.82 -27.74
N LEU A 300 8.78 -9.63 -26.96
CA LEU A 300 8.93 -10.27 -25.65
C LEU A 300 7.92 -9.71 -24.64
N VAL A 301 7.79 -8.38 -24.54
CA VAL A 301 6.81 -7.74 -23.64
C VAL A 301 5.38 -8.06 -24.06
N GLY A 302 5.13 -8.25 -25.36
CA GLY A 302 3.82 -8.69 -25.88
C GLY A 302 3.39 -10.09 -25.40
N LYS A 303 4.27 -10.88 -24.77
CA LYS A 303 3.89 -12.14 -24.11
C LYS A 303 3.24 -11.92 -22.74
N THR A 304 3.45 -10.76 -22.12
CA THR A 304 2.83 -10.35 -20.86
C THR A 304 2.30 -8.92 -20.98
N PRO A 305 1.27 -8.70 -21.82
CA PRO A 305 0.94 -7.36 -22.29
C PRO A 305 0.34 -6.48 -21.19
N TYR A 306 -0.46 -7.07 -20.31
CA TYR A 306 -1.23 -6.33 -19.31
C TYR A 306 -0.95 -6.80 -17.89
N ALA A 307 -0.93 -5.83 -16.96
CA ALA A 307 -1.31 -6.11 -15.58
C ALA A 307 -2.71 -5.55 -15.37
N ILE A 308 -3.67 -6.41 -15.09
CA ILE A 308 -5.09 -6.06 -14.95
C ILE A 308 -5.41 -6.14 -13.47
N PHE A 309 -6.10 -5.15 -12.92
CA PHE A 309 -6.54 -5.20 -11.54
C PHE A 309 -8.00 -4.83 -11.43
N GLY A 310 -8.66 -5.41 -10.44
CA GLY A 310 -10.07 -5.15 -10.19
C GLY A 310 -10.43 -5.52 -8.78
N ILE A 311 -11.42 -4.82 -8.25
CA ILE A 311 -11.95 -5.09 -6.92
C ILE A 311 -13.40 -5.43 -6.99
N ASN A 312 -13.69 -6.57 -6.40
CA ASN A 312 -15.03 -7.03 -6.16
C ASN A 312 -15.14 -7.09 -4.64
N SER A 313 -15.96 -6.22 -4.05
CA SER A 313 -16.39 -6.56 -2.71
C SER A 313 -17.53 -7.58 -2.82
N VAL A 314 -17.59 -8.45 -1.83
CA VAL A 314 -18.71 -9.34 -1.61
C VAL A 314 -19.36 -8.86 -0.33
N ASP A 315 -20.53 -8.24 -0.46
CA ASP A 315 -21.36 -7.90 0.68
C ASP A 315 -21.94 -9.22 1.24
N SER A 316 -21.34 -9.71 2.34
CA SER A 316 -21.96 -10.74 3.16
C SER A 316 -22.48 -10.03 4.41
N ASP A 317 -23.77 -10.19 4.70
CA ASP A 317 -24.66 -9.44 5.61
C ASP A 317 -24.13 -9.05 7.03
N THR A 318 -22.89 -9.34 7.40
CA THR A 318 -22.28 -8.96 8.69
C THR A 318 -20.80 -8.58 8.67
N ASP A 319 -20.07 -8.74 7.56
CA ASP A 319 -18.64 -8.42 7.46
C ASP A 319 -18.25 -8.05 6.02
N ASN A 320 -17.70 -6.84 5.83
CA ASN A 320 -17.21 -6.38 4.53
C ASN A 320 -15.92 -7.12 4.17
N ILE A 321 -16.02 -8.23 3.44
CA ILE A 321 -14.88 -8.91 2.83
C ILE A 321 -14.61 -8.30 1.46
N ASN A 322 -13.37 -7.86 1.31
CA ASN A 322 -12.93 -7.11 0.16
C ASN A 322 -11.92 -7.93 -0.62
N LYS A 323 -12.24 -8.23 -1.89
CA LYS A 323 -11.37 -9.03 -2.76
C LYS A 323 -10.75 -8.16 -3.84
N ILE A 324 -9.45 -7.96 -3.74
CA ILE A 324 -8.62 -7.36 -4.79
C ILE A 324 -8.06 -8.49 -5.64
N LYS A 325 -8.18 -8.37 -6.95
CA LYS A 325 -7.50 -9.23 -7.91
C LYS A 325 -6.53 -8.41 -8.73
N LEU A 326 -5.31 -8.90 -8.88
CA LEU A 326 -4.30 -8.39 -9.80
C LEU A 326 -3.82 -9.55 -10.66
N LEU A 327 -4.07 -9.49 -11.96
CA LEU A 327 -3.66 -10.48 -12.93
C LEU A 327 -2.53 -9.93 -13.81
N PHE A 328 -1.38 -10.58 -13.79
CA PHE A 328 -0.36 -10.42 -14.81
C PHE A 328 -0.66 -11.38 -15.94
N GLU A 329 -1.13 -10.87 -17.07
CA GLU A 329 -1.54 -11.69 -18.19
C GLU A 329 -0.34 -12.43 -18.79
N VAL A 330 -0.54 -13.68 -19.16
CA VAL A 330 0.35 -14.46 -20.01
C VAL A 330 -0.40 -14.77 -21.31
N ALA A 331 -0.09 -14.01 -22.36
CA ALA A 331 -0.78 -14.13 -23.65
C ALA A 331 -0.54 -15.48 -24.35
N ASP A 332 0.55 -16.17 -23.97
CA ASP A 332 0.88 -17.50 -24.47
C ASP A 332 0.13 -18.58 -23.67
N GLN A 333 -0.99 -19.05 -24.22
CA GLN A 333 -1.89 -20.01 -23.55
C GLN A 333 -1.20 -21.33 -23.18
N GLN A 334 -0.22 -21.78 -23.97
CA GLN A 334 0.52 -22.99 -23.65
C GLN A 334 1.47 -22.76 -22.47
N LEU A 335 2.14 -21.60 -22.42
CA LEU A 335 2.93 -21.23 -21.26
C LEU A 335 2.07 -21.07 -20.01
N ALA A 336 0.91 -20.41 -20.10
CA ALA A 336 -0.02 -20.25 -18.99
C ALA A 336 -0.49 -21.62 -18.45
N THR A 337 -0.92 -22.51 -19.34
CA THR A 337 -1.33 -23.88 -18.99
C THR A 337 -0.20 -24.67 -18.32
N ASN A 338 1.02 -24.56 -18.83
CA ASN A 338 2.18 -25.21 -18.21
C ASN A 338 2.42 -24.65 -16.81
N LEU A 339 2.41 -23.31 -16.63
CA LEU A 339 2.61 -22.67 -15.33
C LEU A 339 1.56 -23.09 -14.29
N MET A 340 0.30 -23.29 -14.68
CA MET A 340 -0.75 -23.77 -13.78
C MET A 340 -0.42 -25.10 -13.10
N THR A 341 0.35 -25.97 -13.76
CA THR A 341 0.76 -27.26 -13.17
C THR A 341 1.65 -27.09 -11.94
N ALA A 342 2.30 -25.92 -11.79
CA ALA A 342 3.15 -25.59 -10.64
C ALA A 342 2.36 -25.32 -9.36
N ASN A 343 1.07 -24.96 -9.47
CA ASN A 343 0.25 -24.66 -8.31
C ASN A 343 0.22 -25.87 -7.38
N GLY A 344 0.59 -25.64 -6.12
CA GLY A 344 0.46 -26.62 -5.07
C GLY A 344 -0.70 -26.27 -4.13
N VAL A 345 -0.65 -26.83 -2.93
CA VAL A 345 -1.67 -26.63 -1.89
C VAL A 345 -1.24 -25.50 -0.95
N LEU A 346 -2.14 -24.56 -0.72
CA LEU A 346 -2.04 -23.50 0.27
C LEU A 346 -3.19 -23.63 1.28
N GLN A 347 -2.96 -23.23 2.53
CA GLN A 347 -4.00 -23.21 3.55
C GLN A 347 -4.56 -21.80 3.72
N SER A 348 -5.89 -21.65 3.64
CA SER A 348 -6.53 -20.34 3.86
C SER A 348 -6.58 -19.98 5.36
N MET A 349 -6.49 -18.68 5.67
CA MET A 349 -6.69 -18.17 7.03
C MET A 349 -8.15 -18.05 7.43
N HIS A 350 -9.07 -17.87 6.47
CA HIS A 350 -10.51 -17.76 6.72
C HIS A 350 -11.19 -19.12 6.95
N ALA A 351 -10.47 -20.20 6.67
CA ALA A 351 -10.94 -21.58 6.85
C ALA A 351 -10.97 -22.05 8.32
N VAL A 352 -10.40 -21.29 9.26
CA VAL A 352 -10.18 -21.73 10.64
C VAL A 352 -11.00 -20.88 11.62
N ALA A 353 -11.62 -21.53 12.61
CA ALA A 353 -12.49 -20.86 13.59
C ALA A 353 -11.79 -19.74 14.38
N GLU A 354 -10.48 -19.88 14.63
CA GLU A 354 -9.62 -18.81 15.12
C GLU A 354 -8.50 -18.61 14.10
N PRO A 355 -8.37 -17.43 13.47
CA PRO A 355 -7.29 -17.17 12.52
C PRO A 355 -5.96 -16.96 13.27
N PRO A 356 -4.84 -17.51 12.77
CA PRO A 356 -3.52 -17.24 13.34
C PRO A 356 -3.15 -15.75 13.21
N LEU A 357 -2.21 -15.28 14.04
CA LEU A 357 -1.62 -13.93 13.91
C LEU A 357 -0.90 -13.76 12.57
N LEU A 358 -0.24 -14.83 12.13
CA LEU A 358 0.53 -14.90 10.91
C LEU A 358 0.39 -16.31 10.30
N ASN A 359 0.23 -16.40 9.00
CA ASN A 359 0.27 -17.64 8.22
C ASN A 359 1.10 -17.38 6.96
N LEU A 360 2.06 -18.27 6.70
CA LEU A 360 2.88 -18.28 5.49
C LEU A 360 2.78 -19.65 4.83
N SER A 361 2.20 -19.67 3.64
CA SER A 361 2.03 -20.86 2.81
C SER A 361 2.90 -20.76 1.54
N LEU A 362 3.61 -21.83 1.22
CA LEU A 362 4.28 -22.04 -0.06
C LEU A 362 3.69 -23.29 -0.70
N GLY A 363 2.92 -23.10 -1.75
CA GLY A 363 2.32 -24.17 -2.54
C GLY A 363 3.22 -24.43 -3.72
N MET A 364 3.64 -25.67 -3.92
CA MET A 364 4.38 -26.01 -5.13
C MET A 364 4.18 -27.49 -5.40
N ASN A 365 3.61 -27.80 -6.55
CA ASN A 365 3.58 -29.16 -7.04
C ASN A 365 4.96 -29.50 -7.61
N VAL A 366 5.81 -30.09 -6.77
CA VAL A 366 7.20 -30.36 -7.15
C VAL A 366 7.30 -31.38 -8.30
N ALA A 367 6.29 -32.25 -8.44
CA ALA A 367 6.21 -33.20 -9.55
C ALA A 367 6.10 -32.50 -10.93
N ALA A 368 5.60 -31.26 -10.97
CA ALA A 368 5.46 -30.48 -12.20
C ALA A 368 6.75 -29.71 -12.60
N ILE A 369 7.72 -29.52 -11.68
CA ILE A 369 8.95 -28.76 -11.95
C ILE A 369 9.75 -29.31 -13.14
N PRO A 370 9.98 -30.63 -13.28
CA PRO A 370 10.71 -31.18 -14.42
C PRO A 370 10.11 -30.79 -15.77
N GLU A 371 8.78 -30.84 -15.89
CA GLU A 371 8.06 -30.51 -17.12
C GLU A 371 8.17 -29.01 -17.44
N LEU A 372 7.94 -28.16 -16.44
CA LEU A 372 8.13 -26.70 -16.54
C LEU A 372 9.53 -26.31 -16.98
N MET A 373 10.54 -26.91 -16.35
CA MET A 373 11.94 -26.66 -16.66
C MET A 373 12.31 -27.20 -18.06
N GLY A 374 11.71 -28.32 -18.46
CA GLY A 374 11.81 -28.86 -19.82
C GLY A 374 11.23 -27.93 -20.88
N ALA A 375 10.04 -27.37 -20.62
CA ALA A 375 9.39 -26.39 -21.48
C ALA A 375 10.23 -25.11 -21.60
N LEU A 376 10.69 -24.55 -20.48
CA LEU A 376 11.55 -23.36 -20.46
C LEU A 376 12.86 -23.57 -21.21
N LYS A 377 13.52 -24.73 -20.99
CA LYS A 377 14.74 -25.10 -21.71
C LYS A 377 14.51 -25.17 -23.21
N SER A 378 13.40 -25.78 -23.63
CA SER A 378 13.04 -25.93 -25.04
C SER A 378 12.80 -24.57 -25.67
N TYR A 379 12.00 -23.72 -25.01
CA TYR A 379 11.77 -22.33 -25.43
C TYR A 379 13.07 -21.54 -25.58
N LEU A 380 13.95 -21.56 -24.56
CA LEU A 380 15.23 -20.84 -24.61
C LEU A 380 16.21 -21.39 -25.65
N LYS A 381 16.05 -22.66 -26.07
CA LYS A 381 16.87 -23.25 -27.14
C LYS A 381 16.37 -22.82 -28.51
N GLU A 382 15.05 -22.76 -28.70
CA GLU A 382 14.38 -22.46 -29.96
C GLU A 382 14.38 -20.96 -30.28
N VAL A 383 14.20 -20.10 -29.28
CA VAL A 383 14.22 -18.66 -29.49
C VAL A 383 15.65 -18.18 -29.77
N GLN A 384 15.79 -17.38 -30.83
CA GLN A 384 17.03 -16.71 -31.20
C GLN A 384 16.73 -15.23 -31.38
N PHE A 385 17.54 -14.38 -30.76
CA PHE A 385 17.39 -12.93 -30.84
C PHE A 385 18.48 -12.36 -31.75
N ALA A 386 18.08 -11.52 -32.70
CA ALA A 386 19.02 -10.69 -33.44
C ALA A 386 19.43 -9.45 -32.63
N CYS A 387 18.71 -9.11 -31.56
CA CYS A 387 19.13 -8.14 -30.55
C CYS A 387 20.27 -8.70 -29.69
N PRO A 388 21.48 -8.11 -29.71
CA PRO A 388 22.62 -8.58 -28.92
C PRO A 388 22.33 -8.62 -27.42
N GLU A 389 21.61 -7.64 -26.89
CA GLU A 389 21.28 -7.53 -25.47
C GLU A 389 20.33 -8.65 -25.02
N LEU A 390 19.30 -8.97 -25.82
CA LEU A 390 18.39 -10.07 -25.53
C LEU A 390 19.06 -11.43 -25.70
N GLU A 391 19.95 -11.56 -26.70
CA GLU A 391 20.70 -12.79 -26.92
C GLU A 391 21.68 -13.07 -25.77
N GLN A 392 22.35 -12.03 -25.26
CA GLN A 392 23.18 -12.14 -24.04
C GLN A 392 22.33 -12.55 -22.83
N GLY A 393 21.15 -11.94 -22.66
CA GLY A 393 20.20 -12.32 -21.60
C GLY A 393 19.76 -13.77 -21.70
N ARG A 394 19.44 -14.25 -22.91
CA ARG A 394 19.05 -15.64 -23.18
C ARG A 394 20.18 -16.61 -22.82
N LEU A 395 21.43 -16.31 -23.23
CA LEU A 395 22.60 -17.14 -22.92
C LEU A 395 22.88 -17.16 -21.40
N ALA A 396 22.80 -16.02 -20.73
CA ALA A 396 22.96 -15.93 -19.29
C ALA A 396 21.90 -16.76 -18.54
N LEU A 397 20.62 -16.63 -18.94
CA LEU A 397 19.53 -17.40 -18.34
C LEU A 397 19.74 -18.90 -18.54
N ARG A 398 20.16 -19.33 -19.75
CA ARG A 398 20.48 -20.75 -20.01
C ARG A 398 21.62 -21.29 -19.14
N GLN A 399 22.60 -20.47 -18.78
CA GLN A 399 23.68 -20.86 -17.87
C GLN A 399 23.24 -20.91 -16.41
N GLN A 400 22.34 -20.00 -16.00
CA GLN A 400 21.84 -19.92 -14.63
C GLN A 400 20.79 -20.98 -14.30
N LEU A 401 20.03 -21.46 -15.28
CA LEU A 401 19.11 -22.57 -15.10
C LEU A 401 19.92 -23.86 -14.86
N GLN A 402 20.30 -24.09 -13.61
CA GLN A 402 20.96 -25.31 -13.13
C GLN A 402 19.98 -26.50 -13.16
N LEU A 403 19.56 -26.88 -14.36
CA LEU A 403 18.51 -27.86 -14.62
C LEU A 403 18.78 -29.20 -13.93
N ASN A 404 20.05 -29.64 -13.94
CA ASN A 404 20.42 -30.91 -13.31
C ASN A 404 20.26 -30.88 -11.79
N THR A 405 20.52 -29.73 -11.17
CA THR A 405 20.34 -29.51 -9.73
C THR A 405 18.85 -29.54 -9.38
N TRP A 406 18.02 -28.82 -10.13
CA TRP A 406 16.57 -28.82 -9.93
C TRP A 406 15.93 -30.18 -10.18
N LEU A 407 16.34 -30.90 -11.23
CA LEU A 407 15.87 -32.25 -11.52
C LEU A 407 16.25 -33.26 -10.42
N MET A 408 17.44 -33.11 -9.84
CA MET A 408 17.86 -33.92 -8.69
C MET A 408 17.00 -33.61 -7.46
N TYR A 409 16.76 -32.32 -7.16
CA TYR A 409 15.90 -31.93 -6.04
C TYR A 409 14.46 -32.41 -6.24
N SER A 410 13.87 -32.20 -7.42
CA SER A 410 12.49 -32.60 -7.68
C SER A 410 12.30 -34.12 -7.62
N ALA A 411 13.30 -34.91 -8.02
CA ALA A 411 13.25 -36.36 -7.88
C ALA A 411 13.27 -36.82 -6.41
N LEU A 412 13.88 -36.04 -5.52
CA LEU A 412 13.97 -36.33 -4.08
C LEU A 412 12.77 -35.80 -3.29
N SER A 413 12.14 -34.73 -3.75
CA SER A 413 10.94 -34.12 -3.16
C SER A 413 9.67 -34.38 -3.96
N ASP A 414 9.68 -35.43 -4.79
CA ASP A 414 8.53 -35.88 -5.56
C ASP A 414 7.38 -36.26 -4.61
N GLY A 415 6.24 -35.61 -4.80
CA GLY A 415 5.07 -35.68 -3.92
C GLY A 415 4.93 -34.53 -2.93
N LEU A 416 5.89 -33.60 -2.81
CA LEU A 416 5.65 -32.35 -2.07
C LEU A 416 4.68 -31.46 -2.86
N GLN A 417 3.59 -31.08 -2.20
CA GLN A 417 2.55 -30.20 -2.75
C GLN A 417 2.52 -28.83 -2.07
N GLY A 418 3.02 -28.71 -0.84
CA GLY A 418 3.04 -27.42 -0.16
C GLY A 418 3.62 -27.50 1.25
N ILE A 419 3.97 -26.34 1.78
CA ILE A 419 4.41 -26.15 3.16
C ILE A 419 3.66 -24.94 3.70
N ASN A 420 3.06 -25.06 4.88
CA ASN A 420 2.45 -23.94 5.58
C ASN A 420 3.04 -23.79 6.98
N ALA A 421 3.32 -22.58 7.43
CA ALA A 421 3.67 -22.28 8.81
C ALA A 421 2.80 -21.16 9.36
N GLY A 422 2.32 -21.29 10.60
CA GLY A 422 1.51 -20.27 11.24
C GLY A 422 1.82 -20.07 12.71
N ILE A 423 1.49 -18.88 13.22
CA ILE A 423 1.70 -18.46 14.60
C ILE A 423 0.37 -17.97 15.17
N TYR A 424 -0.07 -18.57 16.27
CA TYR A 424 -1.28 -18.21 17.01
C TYR A 424 -1.00 -17.28 18.19
N ASP A 425 0.12 -17.49 18.87
CA ASP A 425 0.56 -16.65 19.99
C ASP A 425 2.09 -16.52 20.00
N LEU A 426 2.54 -15.34 20.41
CA LEU A 426 3.94 -15.01 20.60
C LEU A 426 4.06 -14.09 21.81
N LYS A 427 4.76 -14.54 22.85
CA LYS A 427 5.15 -13.71 23.99
C LYS A 427 6.63 -13.44 23.93
N LEU A 428 6.99 -12.16 23.92
CA LEU A 428 8.37 -11.71 23.95
C LEU A 428 8.75 -11.46 25.41
N GLY A 429 9.95 -11.88 25.80
CA GLY A 429 10.48 -11.68 27.13
C GLY A 429 10.97 -10.25 27.36
N SER A 430 11.48 -10.01 28.56
CA SER A 430 11.99 -8.71 29.04
C SER A 430 13.10 -8.08 28.19
N HIS A 431 13.74 -8.87 27.32
CA HIS A 431 14.66 -8.41 26.30
C HIS A 431 14.00 -8.71 24.96
N ALA A 432 13.83 -7.70 24.09
CA ALA A 432 13.09 -7.78 22.82
C ALA A 432 13.59 -8.85 21.82
N HIS A 433 14.62 -9.62 22.17
CA HIS A 433 15.20 -10.72 21.40
C HIS A 433 14.90 -12.12 21.96
N ASN A 434 14.36 -12.24 23.17
CA ASN A 434 13.99 -13.54 23.73
C ASN A 434 12.48 -13.77 23.54
N THR A 435 12.11 -14.92 22.99
CA THR A 435 10.72 -15.37 22.98
C THR A 435 10.50 -16.19 24.24
N ASP A 436 9.45 -15.91 25.01
CA ASP A 436 9.12 -16.67 26.23
C ASP A 436 8.09 -17.77 25.93
N VAL A 437 7.19 -17.54 24.98
CA VAL A 437 6.15 -18.51 24.58
C VAL A 437 5.91 -18.40 23.08
N LEU A 438 5.90 -19.53 22.39
CA LEU A 438 5.44 -19.67 21.02
C LEU A 438 4.26 -20.65 20.96
N ASP A 439 3.16 -20.24 20.34
CA ASP A 439 2.08 -21.13 19.91
C ASP A 439 2.02 -21.08 18.38
N GLY A 440 2.41 -22.17 17.72
CA GLY A 440 2.58 -22.19 16.27
C GLY A 440 2.63 -23.59 15.68
N TYR A 441 2.54 -23.65 14.36
CA TYR A 441 2.51 -24.90 13.59
C TYR A 441 3.32 -24.80 12.30
N LEU A 442 3.69 -25.97 11.79
CA LEU A 442 4.25 -26.24 10.48
C LEU A 442 3.50 -27.43 9.89
N SER A 443 2.90 -27.24 8.72
CA SER A 443 2.23 -28.25 7.92
C SER A 443 3.00 -28.53 6.64
N ILE A 444 3.07 -29.79 6.24
CA ILE A 444 3.72 -30.23 5.01
C ILE A 444 2.74 -31.12 4.24
N TYR A 445 2.31 -30.66 3.08
CA TYR A 445 1.39 -31.37 2.19
C TYR A 445 2.15 -32.31 1.25
N LEU A 446 1.78 -33.58 1.26
CA LEU A 446 2.49 -34.67 0.61
C LEU A 446 1.51 -35.63 -0.09
N ASP A 447 1.74 -35.92 -1.36
CA ASP A 447 1.05 -37.01 -2.07
C ASP A 447 1.62 -38.38 -1.69
N ASN A 448 2.87 -38.44 -1.20
CA ASN A 448 3.54 -39.69 -0.86
C ASN A 448 4.55 -39.55 0.28
N PHE A 449 4.14 -39.95 1.49
CA PHE A 449 4.99 -39.96 2.68
C PHE A 449 6.24 -40.84 2.59
N SER A 450 6.22 -41.91 1.79
CA SER A 450 7.37 -42.84 1.69
C SER A 450 8.58 -42.21 1.00
N LYS A 451 8.35 -41.23 0.12
CA LYS A 451 9.42 -40.46 -0.53
C LYS A 451 9.97 -39.39 0.41
N PHE A 452 9.10 -38.75 1.19
CA PHE A 452 9.49 -37.75 2.18
C PHE A 452 10.43 -38.30 3.25
N THR A 453 10.20 -39.53 3.76
CA THR A 453 11.12 -40.15 4.73
C THR A 453 12.52 -40.35 4.16
N SER A 454 12.63 -40.67 2.87
CA SER A 454 13.92 -40.83 2.18
C SER A 454 14.66 -39.50 2.07
N LEU A 455 13.95 -38.41 1.78
CA LEU A 455 14.50 -37.05 1.76
C LEU A 455 14.96 -36.60 3.17
N ALA A 456 14.15 -36.82 4.20
CA ALA A 456 14.48 -36.47 5.58
C ALA A 456 15.76 -37.20 6.05
N GLN A 457 15.94 -38.46 5.64
CA GLN A 457 17.16 -39.23 5.90
C GLN A 457 18.38 -38.64 5.19
N LEU A 458 18.25 -38.25 3.92
CA LEU A 458 19.33 -37.60 3.16
C LEU A 458 19.75 -36.27 3.79
N LEU A 459 18.78 -35.46 4.22
CA LEU A 459 19.02 -34.17 4.89
C LEU A 459 19.45 -34.31 6.36
N SER A 460 19.60 -35.53 6.86
CA SER A 460 19.99 -35.83 8.25
C SER A 460 19.08 -35.17 9.30
N ILE A 461 17.80 -34.98 8.98
CA ILE A 461 16.82 -34.44 9.93
C ILE A 461 16.41 -35.58 10.87
N SER A 462 17.21 -35.78 11.94
CA SER A 462 17.07 -36.91 12.85
C SER A 462 15.70 -37.01 13.51
N SER A 463 15.06 -35.86 13.75
CA SER A 463 13.73 -35.76 14.38
C SER A 463 12.59 -36.25 13.48
N LEU A 464 12.83 -36.44 12.16
CA LEU A 464 11.83 -36.93 11.20
C LEU A 464 12.09 -38.38 10.74
N LYS A 465 12.96 -39.12 11.43
CA LYS A 465 13.34 -40.49 11.05
C LYS A 465 12.19 -41.51 11.12
N ALA A 466 11.18 -41.25 11.95
CA ALA A 466 9.96 -42.04 12.04
C ALA A 466 8.75 -41.12 11.97
N LEU A 467 7.94 -41.26 10.91
CA LEU A 467 6.67 -40.55 10.81
C LEU A 467 5.61 -41.24 11.68
N PRO A 468 4.72 -40.50 12.34
CA PRO A 468 3.60 -41.08 13.07
C PRO A 468 2.68 -41.86 12.12
N GLU A 469 1.95 -42.84 12.67
CA GLU A 469 0.81 -43.42 11.99
C GLU A 469 -0.32 -42.38 11.81
N LYS A 470 -1.27 -42.65 10.90
CA LYS A 470 -2.39 -41.74 10.64
C LYS A 470 -3.19 -41.49 11.93
N GLY A 471 -3.31 -40.22 12.32
CA GLY A 471 -4.00 -39.78 13.54
C GLY A 471 -3.22 -39.94 14.84
N GLN A 472 -2.00 -40.49 14.80
CA GLN A 472 -1.15 -40.65 15.98
C GLN A 472 -0.39 -39.35 16.26
N VAL A 473 -0.38 -38.93 17.53
CA VAL A 473 0.43 -37.81 18.01
C VAL A 473 1.71 -38.35 18.65
N VAL A 474 2.86 -37.84 18.22
CA VAL A 474 4.19 -38.20 18.72
C VAL A 474 4.94 -36.94 19.13
N MET A 475 5.65 -36.96 20.27
CA MET A 475 6.52 -35.86 20.70
C MET A 475 7.85 -35.89 19.93
N LEU A 476 8.29 -34.74 19.43
CA LEU A 476 9.59 -34.59 18.77
C LEU A 476 10.67 -34.29 19.81
N GLU A 477 11.59 -35.23 19.99
CA GLU A 477 12.74 -35.04 20.87
C GLU A 477 13.86 -34.25 20.16
N GLY A 478 14.60 -33.44 20.93
CA GLY A 478 15.79 -32.72 20.45
C GLY A 478 15.51 -31.45 19.65
N VAL A 479 14.28 -30.92 19.68
CA VAL A 479 13.95 -29.59 19.14
C VAL A 479 14.13 -28.57 20.27
N ASP A 480 15.06 -27.64 20.10
CA ASP A 480 15.27 -26.53 21.03
C ASP A 480 14.19 -25.47 20.80
N MET A 481 13.35 -25.25 21.82
CA MET A 481 12.21 -24.33 21.76
C MET A 481 12.26 -23.35 22.93
N PRO A 482 11.68 -22.15 22.78
CA PRO A 482 11.62 -21.20 23.88
C PRO A 482 10.93 -21.81 25.10
N ALA A 483 11.49 -21.55 26.29
CA ALA A 483 10.98 -22.06 27.57
C ALA A 483 10.78 -23.60 27.63
N ASP A 484 11.62 -24.38 26.93
CA ASP A 484 11.57 -25.85 26.85
C ASP A 484 10.20 -26.39 26.39
N GLN A 485 9.49 -25.63 25.54
CA GLN A 485 8.18 -26.05 25.03
C GLN A 485 8.28 -27.35 24.21
N ALA A 486 7.41 -28.32 24.55
CA ALA A 486 7.33 -29.58 23.83
C ALA A 486 6.74 -29.37 22.42
N VAL A 487 7.39 -29.99 21.42
CA VAL A 487 6.92 -30.00 20.03
C VAL A 487 6.30 -31.37 19.73
N TYR A 488 5.16 -31.35 19.06
CA TYR A 488 4.42 -32.55 18.68
C TYR A 488 4.30 -32.67 17.17
N MET A 489 4.11 -33.90 16.69
CA MET A 489 3.92 -34.24 15.30
C MET A 489 2.73 -35.20 15.15
N THR A 490 1.87 -34.95 14.16
CA THR A 490 0.75 -35.81 13.78
C THR A 490 0.59 -35.84 12.25
N ARG A 491 -0.18 -36.79 11.73
CA ARG A 491 -0.32 -37.01 10.29
C ARG A 491 -1.76 -37.38 9.92
N ASN A 492 -2.23 -36.89 8.77
CA ASN A 492 -3.42 -37.40 8.08
C ASN A 492 -3.05 -38.12 6.76
N GLU A 493 -3.95 -38.19 5.78
CA GLU A 493 -3.68 -38.90 4.51
C GLU A 493 -2.72 -38.17 3.57
N GLN A 494 -2.65 -36.83 3.65
CA GLN A 494 -1.91 -35.99 2.71
C GLN A 494 -1.13 -34.87 3.39
N GLU A 495 -1.06 -34.85 4.73
CA GLU A 495 -0.49 -33.76 5.50
C GLU A 495 0.25 -34.28 6.74
N LEU A 496 1.48 -33.77 6.93
CA LEU A 496 2.24 -33.88 8.18
C LEU A 496 2.11 -32.56 8.94
N ARG A 497 1.69 -32.62 10.20
CA ARG A 497 1.53 -31.43 11.07
C ARG A 497 2.50 -31.50 12.21
N ILE A 498 3.26 -30.44 12.43
CA ILE A 498 4.18 -30.24 13.54
C ILE A 498 3.72 -29.00 14.29
N TYR A 499 3.61 -29.04 15.62
CA TYR A 499 3.00 -27.94 16.37
C TYR A 499 3.51 -27.84 17.82
N THR A 500 3.35 -26.67 18.41
CA THR A 500 3.63 -26.35 19.82
C THR A 500 2.60 -25.35 20.34
N GLY A 501 2.16 -25.50 21.59
CA GLY A 501 1.13 -24.64 22.17
C GLY A 501 -0.28 -25.22 22.10
N GLN A 502 -1.24 -24.50 22.68
CA GLN A 502 -2.60 -24.99 22.89
C GLN A 502 -3.49 -24.76 21.66
N GLN A 503 -3.41 -23.59 21.04
CA GLN A 503 -4.21 -23.24 19.87
C GLN A 503 -3.77 -24.06 18.66
N SER A 504 -2.47 -24.18 18.42
CA SER A 504 -1.92 -25.04 17.37
C SER A 504 -2.24 -26.53 17.59
N SER A 505 -2.33 -27.00 18.84
CA SER A 505 -2.75 -28.37 19.14
C SER A 505 -4.21 -28.61 18.79
N ALA A 506 -5.09 -27.64 19.07
CA ALA A 506 -6.49 -27.72 18.69
C ALA A 506 -6.64 -27.72 17.16
N TRP A 507 -5.90 -26.83 16.48
CA TRP A 507 -5.81 -26.80 15.03
C TRP A 507 -5.31 -28.15 14.47
N ALA A 508 -4.21 -28.68 14.97
CA ALA A 508 -3.59 -29.90 14.44
C ALA A 508 -4.49 -31.13 14.58
N GLN A 509 -5.37 -31.16 15.57
CA GLN A 509 -6.32 -32.25 15.82
C GLN A 509 -7.68 -32.04 15.14
N ALA A 510 -7.97 -30.83 14.66
CA ALA A 510 -9.21 -30.54 13.96
C ALA A 510 -9.24 -31.27 12.60
N PRO A 511 -10.39 -31.89 12.23
CA PRO A 511 -10.58 -32.40 10.88
C PRO A 511 -10.58 -31.21 9.91
N HIS A 512 -9.62 -31.19 8.98
CA HIS A 512 -9.57 -30.19 7.91
C HIS A 512 -10.14 -30.82 6.64
N PRO A 513 -11.39 -30.52 6.25
CA PRO A 513 -11.89 -30.92 4.95
C PRO A 513 -11.07 -30.26 3.83
N PRO A 514 -10.86 -30.94 2.69
CA PRO A 514 -10.12 -30.41 1.53
C PRO A 514 -10.67 -29.09 0.95
N GLU A 515 -11.90 -28.71 1.30
CA GLU A 515 -12.50 -27.41 0.90
C GLU A 515 -11.80 -26.18 1.52
N HIS A 516 -10.91 -26.38 2.49
CA HIS A 516 -10.12 -25.31 3.12
C HIS A 516 -8.74 -25.09 2.49
N ASP A 517 -8.37 -25.96 1.56
CA ASP A 517 -7.13 -25.89 0.81
C ASP A 517 -7.40 -25.19 -0.53
N GLN A 518 -6.54 -24.24 -0.90
CA GLN A 518 -6.62 -23.52 -2.17
C GLN A 518 -5.38 -23.81 -3.03
N ALA A 519 -5.56 -23.86 -4.34
CA ALA A 519 -4.44 -24.02 -5.25
C ALA A 519 -3.65 -22.71 -5.38
N GLY A 520 -2.32 -22.77 -5.31
CA GLY A 520 -1.48 -21.60 -5.54
C GLY A 520 0.01 -21.85 -5.30
N ILE A 521 0.80 -20.79 -5.41
CA ILE A 521 2.26 -20.83 -5.29
C ILE A 521 2.71 -20.31 -3.92
N PHE A 522 2.08 -19.22 -3.49
CA PHE A 522 2.43 -18.51 -2.28
C PHE A 522 1.17 -17.91 -1.68
N GLY A 523 1.00 -18.10 -0.38
CA GLY A 523 -0.03 -17.53 0.45
C GLY A 523 0.61 -16.85 1.64
N PHE A 524 0.14 -15.66 1.98
CA PHE A 524 0.57 -14.94 3.16
C PHE A 524 -0.61 -14.25 3.77
N ALA A 525 -0.85 -14.50 5.05
CA ALA A 525 -2.00 -13.95 5.71
C ALA A 525 -1.65 -13.53 7.14
N TRP A 526 -2.34 -12.51 7.63
CA TRP A 526 -2.02 -11.87 8.88
C TRP A 526 -3.26 -11.31 9.56
N ASN A 527 -3.20 -11.25 10.88
CA ASN A 527 -4.15 -10.51 11.71
C ASN A 527 -3.39 -9.40 12.44
N LEU A 528 -3.30 -8.24 11.80
CA LEU A 528 -2.49 -7.11 12.27
C LEU A 528 -3.02 -6.56 13.59
N GLY A 529 -4.35 -6.46 13.73
CA GLY A 529 -4.99 -5.91 14.92
C GLY A 529 -4.76 -6.75 16.18
N ASP A 530 -4.66 -8.08 16.06
CA ASP A 530 -4.32 -8.94 17.19
C ASP A 530 -2.80 -9.00 17.40
N PHE A 531 -2.00 -9.05 16.33
CA PHE A 531 -0.55 -9.05 16.41
C PHE A 531 -0.02 -7.81 17.12
N SER A 532 -0.47 -6.62 16.73
CA SER A 532 -0.07 -5.36 17.35
C SER A 532 -0.50 -5.27 18.82
N SER A 533 -1.69 -5.79 19.15
CA SER A 533 -2.20 -5.73 20.52
C SER A 533 -1.34 -6.55 21.49
N ARG A 534 -0.71 -7.63 21.01
CA ARG A 534 0.24 -8.47 21.76
C ARG A 534 1.62 -7.83 21.77
N TRP A 535 2.11 -7.34 20.63
CA TRP A 535 3.38 -6.62 20.53
C TRP A 535 3.46 -5.42 21.48
N TRP A 536 2.37 -4.63 21.57
CA TRP A 536 2.31 -3.44 22.43
C TRP A 536 2.39 -3.76 23.92
N GLN A 537 1.92 -4.93 24.32
CA GLN A 537 1.85 -5.32 25.72
C GLN A 537 3.23 -5.58 26.32
N GLU A 538 4.16 -6.11 25.52
CA GLU A 538 5.40 -6.68 26.03
C GLU A 538 6.65 -5.81 25.79
N THR A 539 6.75 -5.09 24.67
CA THR A 539 8.06 -4.49 24.25
C THR A 539 8.22 -3.00 24.52
N TRP A 540 7.15 -2.20 24.46
CA TRP A 540 7.26 -0.73 24.40
C TRP A 540 6.89 0.02 25.68
N LEU A 541 6.24 -0.65 26.64
CA LEU A 541 5.89 -0.03 27.92
C LEU A 541 7.11 0.19 28.84
N GLU A 542 8.20 -0.54 28.61
CA GLU A 542 9.38 -0.57 29.50
C GLU A 542 10.68 0.03 28.92
N GLY A 543 10.68 0.51 27.67
CA GLY A 543 11.64 1.52 27.19
C GLY A 543 13.13 1.13 27.12
N GLN A 544 13.48 0.05 26.42
CA GLN A 544 14.89 -0.42 26.31
C GLN A 544 15.33 -0.79 24.87
N GLY A 545 14.66 -0.30 23.82
CA GLY A 545 15.08 -0.57 22.44
C GLY A 545 16.03 0.49 21.87
N GLU A 546 17.24 0.11 21.45
CA GLU A 546 18.07 0.92 20.55
C GLU A 546 17.35 1.02 19.19
N ALA A 547 16.72 2.14 18.89
CA ALA A 547 15.95 2.31 17.66
C ALA A 547 16.67 3.24 16.68
N THR A 548 17.08 2.69 15.54
CA THR A 548 17.65 3.42 14.38
C THR A 548 16.57 3.97 13.43
N MET A 549 15.29 3.85 13.78
CA MET A 549 14.15 4.47 13.07
C MET A 549 13.64 5.68 13.86
N PRO A 550 13.12 6.75 13.22
CA PRO A 550 12.54 7.88 13.94
C PRO A 550 11.31 7.38 14.72
N CYS A 551 11.42 7.20 16.03
CA CYS A 551 10.44 6.46 16.83
C CYS A 551 9.02 6.99 16.79
N LEU A 552 8.87 8.29 16.53
CA LEU A 552 7.58 8.88 16.21
C LEU A 552 6.84 8.14 15.08
N LEU A 553 7.54 7.82 13.98
CA LEU A 553 6.94 7.15 12.84
C LEU A 553 6.54 5.72 13.21
N THR A 554 7.39 5.03 13.96
CA THR A 554 7.10 3.69 14.47
C THR A 554 5.89 3.69 15.40
N ASP A 555 5.78 4.64 16.33
CA ASP A 555 4.65 4.76 17.26
C ASP A 555 3.34 5.07 16.54
N VAL A 556 3.37 6.04 15.62
CA VAL A 556 2.16 6.40 14.83
C VAL A 556 1.73 5.22 13.96
N LEU A 557 2.67 4.55 13.29
CA LEU A 557 2.38 3.40 12.45
C LEU A 557 1.83 2.24 13.29
N ALA A 558 2.47 1.94 14.41
CA ALA A 558 2.09 0.80 15.20
C ALA A 558 0.74 1.07 15.92
N LEU A 559 0.45 2.32 16.35
CA LEU A 559 -0.87 2.70 16.86
C LEU A 559 -1.95 2.58 15.79
N HIS A 560 -1.62 2.95 14.55
CA HIS A 560 -2.51 2.75 13.41
C HIS A 560 -2.79 1.27 13.19
N ILE A 561 -1.74 0.43 13.17
CA ILE A 561 -1.88 -1.03 13.06
C ILE A 561 -2.76 -1.58 14.20
N ASN A 562 -2.62 -1.08 15.42
CA ASN A 562 -3.42 -1.52 16.56
C ASN A 562 -4.88 -1.11 16.50
N ASN A 563 -5.15 0.07 15.97
CA ASN A 563 -6.52 0.53 15.76
C ASN A 563 -7.15 -0.11 14.52
N SER A 564 -6.36 -0.51 13.52
CA SER A 564 -6.85 -1.29 12.39
C SER A 564 -7.11 -2.72 12.83
N ALA A 565 -8.34 -3.20 12.74
CA ALA A 565 -8.65 -4.61 12.94
C ALA A 565 -8.24 -5.45 11.72
N LEU A 566 -7.28 -4.97 10.90
CA LEU A 566 -7.04 -5.47 9.56
C LEU A 566 -6.58 -6.93 9.61
N GLN A 567 -7.40 -7.79 9.04
CA GLN A 567 -7.07 -9.14 8.67
C GLN A 567 -6.91 -9.17 7.16
N ALA A 568 -5.83 -9.73 6.66
CA ALA A 568 -5.64 -9.87 5.22
C ALA A 568 -4.98 -11.19 4.87
N GLU A 569 -5.32 -11.68 3.70
CA GLU A 569 -4.80 -12.86 3.05
C GLU A 569 -4.40 -12.49 1.62
N VAL A 570 -3.17 -12.79 1.25
CA VAL A 570 -2.58 -12.55 -0.06
C VAL A 570 -2.19 -13.89 -0.65
N VAL A 571 -2.76 -14.24 -1.80
CA VAL A 571 -2.56 -15.52 -2.46
C VAL A 571 -2.12 -15.28 -3.90
N SER A 572 -1.09 -15.98 -4.35
CA SER A 572 -0.66 -15.99 -5.75
C SER A 572 -0.92 -17.34 -6.39
N ILE A 573 -1.50 -17.31 -7.59
CA ILE A 573 -2.02 -18.49 -8.29
C ILE A 573 -1.73 -18.35 -9.78
N PHE A 574 -1.21 -19.39 -10.42
CA PHE A 574 -1.23 -19.45 -11.88
C PHE A 574 -2.63 -19.86 -12.38
N THR A 575 -3.21 -19.06 -13.25
CA THR A 575 -4.52 -19.29 -13.89
C THR A 575 -4.33 -19.48 -15.40
N PRO A 576 -5.38 -19.89 -16.16
CA PRO A 576 -5.29 -19.97 -17.61
C PRO A 576 -4.93 -18.63 -18.29
N GLN A 577 -5.15 -17.51 -17.58
CA GLN A 577 -4.90 -16.17 -18.10
C GLN A 577 -3.54 -15.61 -17.66
N GLY A 578 -2.87 -16.19 -16.66
CA GLY A 578 -1.54 -15.75 -16.22
C GLY A 578 -1.31 -15.92 -14.73
N LEU A 579 -0.56 -15.00 -14.11
CA LEU A 579 -0.31 -15.00 -12.67
C LEU A 579 -1.31 -14.07 -11.99
N GLU A 580 -2.23 -14.64 -11.21
CA GLU A 580 -3.19 -13.92 -10.40
C GLU A 580 -2.69 -13.76 -8.97
N LEU A 581 -2.77 -12.54 -8.44
CA LEU A 581 -2.60 -12.19 -7.05
C LEU A 581 -3.97 -11.79 -6.50
N GLN A 582 -4.48 -12.56 -5.55
CA GLN A 582 -5.70 -12.29 -4.82
C GLN A 582 -5.31 -11.69 -3.47
N VAL A 583 -5.93 -10.57 -3.09
CA VAL A 583 -5.85 -10.03 -1.74
C VAL A 583 -7.25 -10.00 -1.19
N GLU A 584 -7.52 -10.83 -0.20
CA GLU A 584 -8.73 -10.76 0.60
C GLU A 584 -8.39 -10.01 1.87
N TYR A 585 -9.19 -9.03 2.23
CA TYR A 585 -9.04 -8.40 3.54
C TYR A 585 -10.39 -8.12 4.16
N GLN A 586 -10.40 -8.23 5.47
CA GLN A 586 -11.51 -7.95 6.33
C GLN A 586 -11.06 -6.93 7.35
N GLU A 587 -11.87 -5.91 7.55
CA GLU A 587 -11.80 -5.08 8.72
C GLU A 587 -13.02 -5.42 9.57
N PRO A 588 -12.90 -6.36 10.52
CA PRO A 588 -13.95 -6.59 11.50
C PRO A 588 -14.35 -5.23 12.06
N HIS A 589 -15.65 -4.94 12.12
CA HIS A 589 -16.15 -3.74 12.77
C HIS A 589 -15.76 -3.76 14.26
N ARG A 590 -14.53 -3.36 14.59
CA ARG A 590 -14.22 -2.89 15.93
C ARG A 590 -15.02 -1.60 16.05
N ALA A 591 -16.04 -1.62 16.91
CA ALA A 591 -16.75 -0.42 17.31
C ALA A 591 -15.68 0.65 17.52
N SER A 592 -15.67 1.68 16.66
CA SER A 592 -14.70 2.77 16.70
C SER A 592 -14.43 3.03 18.16
N THR A 593 -13.22 2.71 18.62
CA THR A 593 -12.87 2.91 20.02
C THR A 593 -12.93 4.41 20.17
N VAL A 594 -14.10 4.91 20.56
CA VAL A 594 -14.32 6.29 20.95
C VAL A 594 -13.31 6.48 22.04
N ILE A 595 -12.17 7.10 21.70
CA ILE A 595 -11.08 7.28 22.62
C ILE A 595 -11.69 8.03 23.77
N LYS A 596 -11.75 7.38 24.94
CA LYS A 596 -12.52 7.95 26.04
C LYS A 596 -11.81 9.22 26.45
N PRO A 597 -12.58 10.25 26.83
CA PRO A 597 -11.95 11.45 27.35
C PRO A 597 -11.14 11.10 28.59
N LEU A 598 -10.04 11.83 28.81
CA LEU A 598 -9.27 11.74 30.03
C LEU A 598 -10.23 11.87 31.23
N ARG A 599 -10.29 10.83 32.05
CA ARG A 599 -11.15 10.80 33.22
C ARG A 599 -10.53 11.62 34.34
N LYS A 600 -11.36 12.11 35.27
CA LYS A 600 -10.90 12.65 36.56
C LYS A 600 -9.93 11.66 37.21
N GLY A 601 -8.75 12.12 37.60
CA GLY A 601 -7.72 11.26 38.18
C GLY A 601 -6.32 11.89 38.17
N HIS A 602 -5.35 11.14 38.70
CA HIS A 602 -3.94 11.50 38.67
C HIS A 602 -3.28 10.77 37.51
N TYR A 603 -2.40 11.44 36.77
CA TYR A 603 -1.71 10.87 35.61
C TYR A 603 -0.23 11.20 35.69
N GLN A 604 0.57 10.21 35.35
CA GLN A 604 1.97 10.37 35.01
C GLN A 604 2.06 10.69 33.52
N VAL A 605 2.59 11.87 33.20
CA VAL A 605 2.71 12.39 31.84
C VAL A 605 4.18 12.41 31.43
N ALA A 606 4.54 11.58 30.48
CA ALA A 606 5.90 11.51 29.93
C ALA A 606 5.91 11.96 28.48
N ARG A 607 6.99 12.62 28.05
CA ARG A 607 7.22 12.99 26.64
C ARG A 607 8.26 12.06 26.04
N LEU A 608 8.03 11.56 24.83
CA LEU A 608 9.04 10.79 24.09
C LEU A 608 10.14 11.71 23.57
N ASN A 609 11.40 11.39 23.85
CA ASN A 609 12.55 12.15 23.37
C ASN A 609 13.04 11.67 21.98
N SER A 610 14.07 12.33 21.43
CA SER A 610 14.68 11.96 20.16
C SER A 610 15.32 10.57 20.16
N ASP A 611 15.72 10.09 21.33
CA ASP A 611 16.39 8.82 21.55
C ASP A 611 15.40 7.70 21.89
N CYS A 612 14.10 7.95 21.66
CA CYS A 612 13.02 6.98 21.83
C CYS A 612 12.79 6.50 23.26
N GLN A 613 13.25 7.30 24.22
CA GLN A 613 13.03 7.07 25.64
C GLN A 613 11.94 8.01 26.14
N TRP A 614 11.08 7.46 26.99
CA TRP A 614 10.13 8.27 27.73
C TRP A 614 10.93 9.14 28.71
N GLY A 615 10.98 10.44 28.41
CA GLY A 615 11.65 11.44 29.23
C GLY A 615 10.98 11.62 30.59
N GLN A 616 11.50 12.57 31.37
CA GLN A 616 11.03 12.84 32.72
C GLN A 616 9.51 13.01 32.78
N SER A 617 8.88 12.27 33.68
CA SER A 617 7.44 12.30 33.84
C SER A 617 6.99 13.41 34.79
N THR A 618 6.07 14.25 34.36
CA THR A 618 5.34 15.18 35.23
C THR A 618 4.07 14.51 35.75
N THR A 619 3.61 14.86 36.95
CA THR A 619 2.30 14.42 37.43
C THR A 619 1.25 15.48 37.13
N MET A 620 0.16 15.09 36.48
CA MET A 620 -1.01 15.92 36.22
C MET A 620 -2.21 15.37 37.00
N SER A 621 -2.94 16.23 37.68
CA SER A 621 -4.16 15.85 38.42
C SER A 621 -5.35 16.57 37.83
N PHE A 622 -6.33 15.82 37.32
CA PHE A 622 -7.57 16.35 36.74
C PHE A 622 -8.67 16.26 37.79
N THR A 623 -9.19 17.41 38.25
CA THR A 623 -10.25 17.47 39.28
C THR A 623 -11.64 17.52 38.66
N SER A 624 -11.73 17.98 37.40
CA SER A 624 -12.88 17.95 36.50
C SER A 624 -12.39 17.73 35.06
N ASN A 625 -13.29 17.49 34.09
CA ASN A 625 -12.92 17.38 32.67
C ASN A 625 -12.25 18.65 32.10
N ILE A 626 -12.27 19.75 32.86
CA ILE A 626 -11.90 21.09 32.38
C ILE A 626 -10.77 21.72 33.18
N THR A 627 -10.38 21.20 34.36
CA THR A 627 -9.35 21.85 35.19
C THR A 627 -8.45 20.86 35.91
N GLY A 628 -7.15 21.20 36.03
CA GLY A 628 -6.20 20.40 36.79
C GLY A 628 -4.92 21.13 37.19
N VAL A 629 -4.06 20.41 37.92
CA VAL A 629 -2.79 20.91 38.48
C VAL A 629 -1.62 20.08 37.96
N THR A 630 -0.54 20.76 37.56
CA THR A 630 0.75 20.14 37.17
C THR A 630 1.76 20.25 38.29
N HIS A 631 2.47 19.15 38.56
CA HIS A 631 3.64 19.12 39.44
C HIS A 631 4.83 18.58 38.65
N THR A 632 5.80 19.46 38.39
CA THR A 632 7.09 19.08 37.78
C THR A 632 8.12 18.96 38.90
N LYS A 633 8.61 17.74 39.17
CA LYS A 633 9.76 17.52 40.06
C LYS A 633 11.04 17.51 39.23
N ALA A 634 12.00 18.34 39.58
CA ALA A 634 13.34 18.29 39.00
C ALA A 634 14.28 17.55 39.95
N ASP A 635 14.76 16.39 39.50
CA ASP A 635 15.81 15.56 40.11
C ASP A 635 15.60 14.98 41.53
N SER A 636 16.56 14.12 41.93
CA SER A 636 16.64 13.37 43.18
C SER A 636 16.60 14.21 44.47
N SER A 637 16.67 15.54 44.37
CA SER A 637 16.61 16.48 45.50
C SER A 637 15.18 16.86 45.91
N GLY A 638 14.16 16.48 45.14
CA GLY A 638 12.75 16.70 45.50
C GLY A 638 12.24 18.13 45.30
N CYS A 639 12.96 18.98 44.58
CA CYS A 639 12.56 20.35 44.31
C CYS A 639 11.41 20.43 43.29
N VAL A 640 10.37 21.22 43.58
CA VAL A 640 9.22 21.45 42.68
C VAL A 640 9.46 22.74 41.90
N THR A 641 9.73 22.64 40.60
CA THR A 641 10.17 23.78 39.78
C THR A 641 9.04 24.56 39.13
N ALA A 642 7.82 24.00 39.11
CA ALA A 642 6.64 24.69 38.59
C ALA A 642 5.35 24.12 39.17
N LYS A 643 4.42 25.01 39.53
CA LYS A 643 3.03 24.67 39.82
C LYS A 643 2.16 25.48 38.86
N GLY A 644 1.37 24.79 38.05
CA GLY A 644 0.47 25.43 37.10
C GLY A 644 -0.94 24.87 37.18
N THR A 645 -1.91 25.73 36.94
CA THR A 645 -3.28 25.32 36.64
C THR A 645 -3.42 25.17 35.14
N PHE A 646 -4.18 24.19 34.67
CA PHE A 646 -4.50 24.08 33.26
C PHE A 646 -6.00 23.94 33.07
N GLN A 647 -6.50 24.44 31.94
CA GLN A 647 -7.81 24.12 31.42
C GLN A 647 -7.68 23.09 30.29
N LEU A 648 -8.49 22.04 30.34
CA LEU A 648 -8.56 21.03 29.29
C LEU A 648 -9.91 21.16 28.56
N ALA A 649 -9.88 21.26 27.24
CA ALA A 649 -11.07 21.10 26.41
C ALA A 649 -10.80 19.98 25.41
N GLN A 650 -11.68 18.98 25.37
CA GLN A 650 -11.60 17.93 24.36
C GLN A 650 -12.66 18.16 23.29
N VAL A 651 -12.23 18.23 22.03
CA VAL A 651 -13.08 18.36 20.85
C VAL A 651 -12.77 17.17 19.93
N GLY A 652 -13.60 16.13 20.00
CA GLY A 652 -13.33 14.87 19.31
C GLY A 652 -12.04 14.22 19.84
N HIS A 653 -11.06 14.05 18.95
CA HIS A 653 -9.73 13.52 19.28
C HIS A 653 -8.74 14.59 19.72
N GLU A 654 -9.05 15.88 19.58
CA GLU A 654 -8.13 16.96 19.97
C GLU A 654 -8.31 17.32 21.46
N MET A 655 -7.23 17.23 22.23
CA MET A 655 -7.12 17.76 23.58
C MET A 655 -6.42 19.12 23.54
N ARG A 656 -7.13 20.17 23.94
CA ARG A 656 -6.61 21.54 24.02
C ARG A 656 -6.33 21.89 25.47
N PHE A 657 -5.08 22.22 25.75
CA PHE A 657 -4.59 22.61 27.05
C PHE A 657 -4.29 24.10 27.07
N THR A 658 -4.92 24.83 28.00
CA THR A 658 -4.55 26.20 28.34
C THR A 658 -3.91 26.18 29.71
N GLN A 659 -2.59 26.21 29.76
CA GLN A 659 -1.83 26.15 31.01
C GLN A 659 -1.45 27.55 31.47
N ARG A 660 -1.79 27.89 32.71
CA ARG A 660 -1.28 29.05 33.44
C ARG A 660 -0.34 28.56 34.53
N TYR A 661 0.94 28.84 34.40
CA TYR A 661 1.91 28.48 35.42
C TYR A 661 2.50 29.73 36.05
N SER A 662 2.64 29.69 37.38
CA SER A 662 3.57 30.56 38.09
C SER A 662 4.88 29.78 38.20
N GLN A 663 5.93 30.28 37.54
CA GLN A 663 7.27 29.77 37.79
C GLN A 663 7.70 30.26 39.17
N ALA A 664 7.48 29.41 40.19
CA ALA A 664 8.26 29.52 41.41
C ALA A 664 9.58 28.79 41.13
N ASN A 665 10.58 29.53 40.63
CA ASN A 665 11.97 29.10 40.78
C ASN A 665 12.27 29.20 42.28
N SER A 666 11.85 28.22 43.08
CA SER A 666 12.11 28.17 44.52
C SER A 666 13.60 27.98 44.87
N CYS A 667 14.49 28.22 43.91
CA CYS A 667 15.93 28.30 44.11
C CYS A 667 16.53 29.70 43.88
N SER A 668 15.80 30.73 43.38
CA SER A 668 16.18 32.18 43.46
C SER A 668 15.45 33.16 42.50
N GLY A 669 14.35 32.83 41.83
CA GLY A 669 13.79 33.69 40.75
C GLY A 669 12.41 34.28 40.99
N THR A 670 12.17 35.51 40.50
CA THR A 670 10.89 36.24 40.48
C THR A 670 9.78 35.49 39.74
N GLU A 671 8.58 35.48 40.33
CA GLU A 671 7.38 34.87 39.75
C GLU A 671 6.91 35.67 38.52
N GLY A 672 6.96 35.03 37.35
CA GLY A 672 6.23 35.47 36.16
C GLY A 672 5.04 34.56 35.92
N GLU A 673 3.84 35.13 35.75
CA GLU A 673 2.69 34.38 35.22
C GLU A 673 2.85 34.26 33.71
N HIS A 674 2.82 33.03 33.21
CA HIS A 674 2.84 32.75 31.79
C HIS A 674 1.65 31.87 31.43
N GLU A 675 0.94 32.24 30.36
CA GLU A 675 -0.08 31.41 29.74
C GLU A 675 0.52 30.73 28.51
N LYS A 676 0.46 29.40 28.47
CA LYS A 676 0.83 28.59 27.30
C LYS A 676 -0.37 27.79 26.86
N GLN A 677 -0.75 27.95 25.60
CA GLN A 677 -1.74 27.10 24.95
C GLN A 677 -1.04 26.08 24.08
N TRP A 678 -1.49 24.83 24.16
CA TRP A 678 -1.03 23.76 23.29
C TRP A 678 -2.16 22.76 23.08
N SER A 679 -2.12 22.03 21.98
CA SER A 679 -3.08 20.95 21.76
C SER A 679 -2.38 19.69 21.28
N CYS A 680 -2.96 18.54 21.61
CA CYS A 680 -2.50 17.28 21.08
C CYS A 680 -3.68 16.40 20.67
N TYR A 681 -3.47 15.60 19.64
CA TYR A 681 -4.46 14.68 19.12
C TYR A 681 -4.27 13.33 19.80
N LEU A 682 -5.31 12.87 20.49
CA LEU A 682 -5.39 11.53 21.08
C LEU A 682 -5.27 10.50 19.98
N LEU A 683 -4.21 9.70 20.08
CA LEU A 683 -3.92 8.63 19.13
C LEU A 683 -4.47 7.29 19.62
N HIS A 684 -4.41 7.04 20.94
CA HIS A 684 -4.78 5.73 21.50
C HIS A 684 -5.04 5.76 23.02
N GLU A 685 -5.80 4.78 23.51
CA GLU A 685 -6.05 4.49 24.94
C GLU A 685 -5.83 2.99 25.21
N PHE A 686 -4.97 2.66 26.18
CA PHE A 686 -4.71 1.28 26.60
C PHE A 686 -4.45 1.16 28.10
N LYS A 687 -5.16 0.25 28.81
CA LYS A 687 -5.01 -0.01 30.26
C LYS A 687 -4.81 1.27 31.09
N ASN A 688 -5.71 2.24 30.92
CA ASN A 688 -5.70 3.58 31.54
C ASN A 688 -4.54 4.52 31.14
N THR A 689 -3.85 4.22 30.05
CA THR A 689 -2.81 5.07 29.45
C THR A 689 -3.33 5.69 28.17
N HIS A 690 -3.21 7.01 28.02
CA HIS A 690 -3.57 7.72 26.80
C HIS A 690 -2.30 8.20 26.11
N ILE A 691 -2.23 8.07 24.78
CA ILE A 691 -1.13 8.57 23.97
C ILE A 691 -1.67 9.69 23.08
N CYS A 692 -0.99 10.84 23.03
CA CYS A 692 -1.35 11.92 22.13
C CYS A 692 -0.14 12.52 21.40
N ALA A 693 -0.38 13.12 20.24
CA ALA A 693 0.61 13.80 19.42
C ALA A 693 0.34 15.30 19.32
N GLU A 694 1.32 16.11 19.71
CA GLU A 694 1.33 17.58 19.55
C GLU A 694 2.16 17.94 18.31
N PRO A 695 1.57 18.53 17.26
CA PRO A 695 2.33 19.10 16.16
C PRO A 695 3.00 20.42 16.62
N GLY A 696 4.31 20.51 16.46
CA GLY A 696 5.11 21.70 16.78
C GLY A 696 6.04 22.14 15.63
N PRO A 697 6.69 23.31 15.76
CA PRO A 697 7.59 23.85 14.74
C PRO A 697 8.80 22.94 14.46
N ASP A 698 9.26 22.21 15.48
CA ASP A 698 10.41 21.29 15.39
C ASP A 698 10.00 19.84 15.09
N GLY A 699 8.72 19.60 14.77
CA GLY A 699 8.16 18.27 14.53
C GLY A 699 7.04 17.91 15.50
N ILE A 700 6.69 16.63 15.56
CA ILE A 700 5.61 16.14 16.42
C ILE A 700 6.21 15.66 17.74
N ALA A 701 5.63 16.08 18.86
CA ALA A 701 5.94 15.56 20.18
C ALA A 701 4.87 14.53 20.60
N ILE A 702 5.29 13.36 21.10
CA ILE A 702 4.37 12.37 21.67
C ILE A 702 4.37 12.48 23.19
N TYR A 703 3.17 12.48 23.76
CA TYR A 703 2.94 12.43 25.19
C TYR A 703 2.18 11.16 25.58
N ARG A 704 2.55 10.59 26.73
CA ARG A 704 1.90 9.45 27.35
C ARG A 704 1.35 9.84 28.71
N PHE A 705 0.03 9.74 28.88
CA PHE A 705 -0.72 10.00 30.11
C PHE A 705 -1.13 8.68 30.74
N ARG A 706 -0.34 8.17 31.69
CA ARG A 706 -0.66 6.94 32.43
C ARG A 706 -1.42 7.29 33.70
N ALA A 707 -2.65 6.82 33.85
CA ALA A 707 -3.38 7.02 35.11
C ALA A 707 -2.64 6.32 36.27
N LEU A 708 -2.51 7.04 37.37
CA LEU A 708 -2.04 6.54 38.65
C LEU A 708 -3.28 6.08 39.42
N ASN A 709 -3.35 4.79 39.70
CA ASN A 709 -4.45 4.18 40.46
C ASN A 709 -4.50 4.69 41.90
#